data_AF-A0A1Q8ZUN2-F1
#
_entry.id   AF-A0A1Q8ZUN2-F1
#
_cell.length_a   1.000
_cell.length_b   1.000
_cell.length_c   1.000
_cell.angle_alpha   90.00
_cell.angle_beta   90.00
_cell.angle_gamma   90.00
#
_symmetry.space_group_name_H-M   'P 1'
#
loop_
_entity.id
_entity.type
_entity.pdbx_description
1 polymer ?
#
loop_
_entity_poly.entity_id
_entity_poly.type
_entity_poly.pdbx_seq_one_letter_code
_entity_poly.pdbx_strand_id
1 'polypeptide(L)'
;MIKIGLLTINDFRGIRSITLDLNTNNFAVCGPNGSGKSGVVDAIEFLLTGDISRLAGKGTGGLSVNEHGPHVDSTPEHACVEAQVIITATGKTATIRRTVKHPKVPTVTPEDPTVRAALAELAAHPEFVLSRREIIKFVLAEPSARSQLVQALLRLDELNTVRALLTKIANAEIRDEKAALRNAADAASELALALGIPKISLALLLVAVNTRRTALGLDSLVELSATTSVREGLQSTTSDTSVAVNKTLMLTELKSARERRDGLATKAFTDFLETASIKIGALEADVSLLQGANRENMLRAALALYDDECPVCGTDFELAEFQTIVTAKLTALSIATMKRQELENTLDPIADALDQAASAFKAAAKWASAGKTPIIVEKLLAAAQSKASAAATLRKLLPIDATKDALAVAGELAGLADEIAALDAVAALLPDPSTQDAAREYLVIAQSKLDSWRKFRKAEVTAKARAELASAASSTFGDAVTSGLETIFDAVKARFGELYRAINHDDEGAFAAQFKQDPGRLALDVDFYGRGFFPPGAYHSEGHQDGMGLCLYLALTDHLLGKKFSIAVLDDVLMSVDAGHRREFSRLLKAEFPHTQFVLTTHDPIWLKHMASEGLIGQKASARFRKWDVDHGPAEWDTKNVWAEIDSYLSLDDVPAAAGALRRYLEYLGEEVCHRLRARVEFRADAQFMLGDTLPHGIAALGDAYKKGRVAAGKWNKAELVEEIKVLEAAFVDARTATNVDQWQVNTAVHYNAWAALSKSDFMPVVNGYRALVSIFHCGDCGSLLRVSPERGPKEAVRCTCGTVFISLVEP
;
A
#
# COMPACT_ATOMS: atom_id res chain seq x y z
N MET A 1 4.38 22.65 0.09
CA MET A 1 3.38 22.24 1.08
C MET A 1 3.65 23.08 2.34
N ILE A 2 3.22 22.71 3.53
CA ILE A 2 3.10 23.65 4.65
C ILE A 2 4.39 23.73 5.50
N LYS A 3 4.67 24.88 6.14
CA LYS A 3 5.58 25.03 7.29
C LYS A 3 4.82 25.60 8.49
N ILE A 4 5.14 25.14 9.70
CA ILE A 4 4.49 25.52 10.95
C ILE A 4 5.30 26.61 11.65
N GLY A 5 4.68 27.75 11.90
CA GLY A 5 5.22 28.86 12.67
C GLY A 5 4.94 28.72 14.16
N LEU A 6 3.67 28.69 14.54
CA LEU A 6 3.22 28.57 15.92
C LEU A 6 2.25 27.40 16.03
N LEU A 7 2.40 26.53 17.01
CA LEU A 7 1.51 25.39 17.27
C LEU A 7 0.88 25.52 18.66
N THR A 8 -0.44 25.44 18.73
CA THR A 8 -1.22 25.46 19.97
C THR A 8 -2.03 24.17 20.07
N ILE A 9 -1.90 23.46 21.18
CA ILE A 9 -2.59 22.19 21.43
C ILE A 9 -3.39 22.33 22.72
N ASN A 10 -4.68 22.03 22.68
CA ASN A 10 -5.57 22.11 23.84
C ASN A 10 -6.38 20.82 23.99
N ASP A 11 -6.37 20.27 25.20
CA ASP A 11 -7.12 19.08 25.62
C ASP A 11 -7.04 17.91 24.63
N PHE A 12 -5.86 17.65 24.09
CA PHE A 12 -5.63 16.67 23.06
C PHE A 12 -4.63 15.62 23.52
N ARG A 13 -5.00 14.34 23.45
CA ARG A 13 -4.19 13.19 23.89
C ARG A 13 -3.72 13.39 25.34
N GLY A 14 -2.42 13.45 25.61
CA GLY A 14 -1.87 13.73 26.94
C GLY A 14 -1.67 15.22 27.24
N ILE A 15 -2.12 16.13 26.39
CA ILE A 15 -1.77 17.56 26.48
C ILE A 15 -3.01 18.36 26.87
N ARG A 16 -2.93 19.08 28.00
CA ARG A 16 -4.01 19.96 28.48
C ARG A 16 -3.98 21.32 27.79
N SER A 17 -2.84 22.00 27.82
CA SER A 17 -2.60 23.20 27.01
C SER A 17 -1.10 23.42 26.82
N ILE A 18 -0.67 23.63 25.58
CA ILE A 18 0.71 24.03 25.27
C ILE A 18 0.75 24.89 24.01
N THR A 19 1.67 25.85 23.97
CA THR A 19 1.97 26.65 22.79
C THR A 19 3.46 26.55 22.48
N LEU A 20 3.80 26.10 21.27
CA LEU A 20 5.17 25.91 20.80
C LEU A 20 5.45 26.87 19.64
N ASP A 21 6.48 27.70 19.79
CA ASP A 21 6.95 28.61 18.76
C ASP A 21 8.09 27.99 17.94
N LEU A 22 7.73 27.46 16.76
CA LEU A 22 8.64 26.80 15.84
C LEU A 22 9.33 27.81 14.89
N ASN A 23 8.76 29.00 14.73
CA ASN A 23 9.26 30.04 13.82
C ASN A 23 9.55 29.55 12.39
N THR A 24 8.81 28.56 11.87
CA THR A 24 9.02 27.92 10.56
C THR A 24 10.39 27.26 10.35
N ASN A 25 11.15 27.11 11.42
CA ASN A 25 12.45 26.46 11.45
C ASN A 25 12.32 25.03 12.00
N ASN A 26 13.40 24.26 11.88
CA ASN A 26 13.48 22.96 12.55
C ASN A 26 13.33 23.14 14.06
N PHE A 27 12.59 22.24 14.68
CA PHE A 27 12.25 22.30 16.10
C PHE A 27 12.37 20.92 16.75
N ALA A 28 12.85 20.86 17.98
CA ALA A 28 13.01 19.59 18.70
C ALA A 28 12.27 19.57 20.04
N VAL A 29 11.53 18.49 20.31
CA VAL A 29 10.90 18.22 21.61
C VAL A 29 11.69 17.13 22.32
N CYS A 30 12.36 17.47 23.42
CA CYS A 30 13.22 16.55 24.15
C CYS A 30 12.63 16.21 25.52
N GLY A 31 12.68 14.95 25.94
CA GLY A 31 12.21 14.54 27.27
C GLY A 31 12.13 13.03 27.47
N PRO A 32 12.06 12.53 28.72
CA PRO A 32 12.03 11.09 28.99
C PRO A 32 10.81 10.39 28.39
N ASN A 33 10.82 9.05 28.37
CA ASN A 33 9.68 8.28 27.89
C ASN A 33 8.44 8.58 28.75
N GLY A 34 7.28 8.69 28.09
CA GLY A 34 6.03 9.06 28.74
C GLY A 34 5.86 10.55 29.07
N SER A 35 6.79 11.43 28.67
CA SER A 35 6.69 12.87 28.97
C SER A 35 5.72 13.65 28.07
N GLY A 36 4.95 13.00 27.20
CA GLY A 36 3.99 13.65 26.29
C GLY A 36 4.53 14.06 24.91
N LYS A 37 5.79 13.75 24.56
CA LYS A 37 6.41 14.11 23.26
C LYS A 37 5.59 13.65 22.04
N SER A 38 5.21 12.38 22.01
CA SER A 38 4.42 11.81 20.90
C SER A 38 3.04 12.47 20.78
N GLY A 39 2.52 13.10 21.85
CA GLY A 39 1.29 13.88 21.77
C GLY A 39 1.43 15.13 20.88
N VAL A 40 2.63 15.72 20.80
CA VAL A 40 2.92 16.82 19.87
C VAL A 40 2.92 16.33 18.43
N VAL A 41 3.46 15.13 18.20
CA VAL A 41 3.48 14.47 16.89
C VAL A 41 2.06 14.15 16.42
N ASP A 42 1.28 13.47 17.29
CA ASP A 42 -0.13 13.17 17.05
C ASP A 42 -0.93 14.45 16.74
N ALA A 43 -0.62 15.56 17.43
CA ALA A 43 -1.30 16.84 17.21
C ALA A 43 -0.98 17.47 15.86
N ILE A 44 0.28 17.43 15.41
CA ILE A 44 0.67 17.93 14.09
C ILE A 44 0.06 17.07 12.99
N GLU A 45 0.10 15.74 13.15
CA GLU A 45 -0.56 14.81 12.22
C GLU A 45 -2.06 15.14 12.12
N PHE A 46 -2.74 15.16 13.26
CA PHE A 46 -4.16 15.44 13.35
C PHE A 46 -4.50 16.80 12.75
N LEU A 47 -3.70 17.84 12.99
CA LEU A 47 -3.94 19.17 12.44
C LEU A 47 -3.88 19.20 10.91
N LEU A 48 -3.02 18.40 10.29
CA LEU A 48 -2.80 18.42 8.84
C LEU A 48 -3.67 17.39 8.10
N THR A 49 -3.83 16.17 8.62
CA THR A 49 -4.56 15.07 7.96
C THR A 49 -5.98 14.86 8.51
N GLY A 50 -6.16 15.05 9.80
CA GLY A 50 -7.41 14.79 10.52
C GLY A 50 -7.49 13.38 11.06
N ASP A 51 -6.43 12.60 10.88
CA ASP A 51 -6.24 11.27 11.44
C ASP A 51 -5.05 11.25 12.39
N ILE A 52 -4.92 10.14 13.11
CA ILE A 52 -3.79 9.87 14.00
C ILE A 52 -3.35 8.43 13.68
N SER A 53 -2.20 8.26 13.03
CA SER A 53 -1.72 6.97 12.54
C SER A 53 -1.53 5.94 13.66
N ARG A 54 -1.23 6.40 14.88
CA ARG A 54 -1.15 5.54 16.07
C ARG A 54 -2.47 4.89 16.47
N LEU A 55 -3.60 5.49 16.09
CA LEU A 55 -4.94 4.99 16.36
C LEU A 55 -5.51 4.17 15.19
N ALA A 56 -4.72 3.94 14.15
CA ALA A 56 -5.13 3.21 12.95
C ALA A 56 -4.22 2.01 12.64
N GLY A 57 -4.75 1.08 11.83
CA GLY A 57 -4.01 -0.07 11.31
C GLY A 57 -4.08 -1.34 12.18
N LYS A 58 -3.27 -2.36 11.82
CA LYS A 58 -3.28 -3.67 12.49
C LYS A 58 -3.03 -3.53 13.99
N GLY A 59 -3.89 -4.15 14.80
CA GLY A 59 -3.82 -4.16 16.27
C GLY A 59 -4.50 -2.99 16.97
N THR A 60 -5.27 -2.15 16.26
CA THR A 60 -5.96 -0.97 16.83
C THR A 60 -7.49 -1.14 16.91
N GLY A 61 -8.00 -2.37 16.85
CA GLY A 61 -9.44 -2.64 16.93
C GLY A 61 -10.02 -2.12 18.26
N GLY A 62 -10.82 -1.06 18.19
CA GLY A 62 -11.38 -0.36 19.35
C GLY A 62 -10.79 1.03 19.60
N LEU A 63 -9.80 1.47 18.82
CA LEU A 63 -9.29 2.84 18.87
C LEU A 63 -9.94 3.70 17.78
N SER A 64 -10.21 4.96 18.11
CA SER A 64 -10.80 5.92 17.18
C SER A 64 -10.32 7.34 17.53
N VAL A 65 -10.18 8.20 16.52
CA VAL A 65 -9.82 9.61 16.73
C VAL A 65 -10.87 10.33 17.59
N ASN A 66 -12.15 9.98 17.44
CA ASN A 66 -13.22 10.64 18.17
C ASN A 66 -13.16 10.32 19.68
N GLU A 67 -12.96 9.05 20.05
CA GLU A 67 -12.94 8.65 21.47
C GLU A 67 -11.57 8.85 22.12
N HIS A 68 -10.47 8.68 21.37
CA HIS A 68 -9.12 8.62 21.91
C HIS A 68 -8.23 9.79 21.46
N GLY A 69 -8.72 10.68 20.62
CA GLY A 69 -8.09 11.96 20.27
C GLY A 69 -8.15 12.99 21.42
N PRO A 70 -9.28 13.17 22.13
CA PRO A 70 -9.37 14.09 23.25
C PRO A 70 -8.48 13.64 24.42
N HIS A 71 -8.14 14.59 25.29
CA HIS A 71 -7.66 14.24 26.62
C HIS A 71 -8.72 13.42 27.37
N VAL A 72 -8.28 12.50 28.24
CA VAL A 72 -9.17 11.60 28.99
C VAL A 72 -10.24 12.35 29.80
N ASP A 73 -9.88 13.53 30.32
CA ASP A 73 -10.77 14.44 31.05
C ASP A 73 -11.34 15.58 30.19
N SER A 74 -11.50 15.36 28.88
CA SER A 74 -12.09 16.34 27.97
C SER A 74 -13.01 15.67 26.95
N THR A 75 -13.72 16.48 26.16
CA THR A 75 -14.63 16.00 25.12
C THR A 75 -14.15 16.39 23.73
N PRO A 76 -14.63 15.72 22.66
CA PRO A 76 -14.28 16.06 21.29
C PRO A 76 -14.51 17.52 20.89
N GLU A 77 -15.46 18.22 21.53
CA GLU A 77 -15.75 19.64 21.35
C GLU A 77 -14.60 20.55 21.79
N HIS A 78 -13.95 20.20 22.90
CA HIS A 78 -12.95 21.04 23.57
C HIS A 78 -11.53 20.70 23.11
N ALA A 79 -11.30 19.45 22.74
CA ALA A 79 -10.05 18.98 22.17
C ALA A 79 -9.78 19.61 20.79
N CYS A 80 -8.77 20.46 20.69
CA CYS A 80 -8.43 21.14 19.45
C CYS A 80 -6.94 21.40 19.29
N VAL A 81 -6.51 21.44 18.03
CA VAL A 81 -5.17 21.82 17.61
C VAL A 81 -5.28 22.98 16.65
N GLU A 82 -4.41 23.97 16.82
CA GLU A 82 -4.31 25.15 15.99
C GLU A 82 -2.86 25.41 15.61
N ALA A 83 -2.59 25.80 14.37
CA ALA A 83 -1.28 26.34 14.02
C ALA A 83 -1.35 27.52 13.06
N GLN A 84 -0.43 28.46 13.25
CA GLN A 84 -0.07 29.43 12.23
C GLN A 84 0.91 28.80 11.27
N VAL A 85 0.59 28.85 9.98
CA VAL A 85 1.35 28.17 8.95
C VAL A 85 1.70 29.07 7.78
N ILE A 86 2.73 28.68 7.03
CA ILE A 86 3.15 29.32 5.78
C ILE A 86 3.10 28.29 4.65
N ILE A 87 2.47 28.65 3.53
CA ILE A 87 2.46 27.83 2.32
C ILE A 87 3.75 28.11 1.54
N THR A 88 4.65 27.12 1.45
CA THR A 88 5.98 27.35 0.86
C THR A 88 5.96 27.83 -0.59
N ALA A 89 4.96 27.42 -1.37
CA ALA A 89 4.84 27.79 -2.78
C ALA A 89 4.47 29.26 -3.01
N THR A 90 3.74 29.88 -2.07
CA THR A 90 3.19 31.23 -2.24
C THR A 90 3.65 32.23 -1.20
N GLY A 91 4.24 31.77 -0.09
CA GLY A 91 4.57 32.60 1.07
C GLY A 91 3.36 33.08 1.86
N LYS A 92 2.13 32.70 1.47
CA LYS A 92 0.91 33.07 2.19
C LYS A 92 0.90 32.43 3.58
N THR A 93 0.42 33.21 4.55
CA THR A 93 0.23 32.76 5.92
C THR A 93 -1.25 32.50 6.20
N ALA A 94 -1.54 31.49 7.01
CA ALA A 94 -2.89 31.18 7.45
C ALA A 94 -2.87 30.50 8.83
N THR A 95 -3.96 30.62 9.56
CA THR A 95 -4.22 29.84 10.77
C THR A 95 -5.11 28.66 10.42
N ILE A 96 -4.65 27.45 10.72
CA ILE A 96 -5.42 26.22 10.58
C ILE A 96 -5.83 25.78 11.97
N ARG A 97 -7.12 25.51 12.17
CA ARG A 97 -7.65 24.98 13.43
C ARG A 97 -8.51 23.76 13.16
N ARG A 98 -8.33 22.70 13.94
CA ARG A 98 -9.11 21.46 13.85
C ARG A 98 -9.53 21.00 15.25
N THR A 99 -10.80 20.64 15.38
CA THR A 99 -11.40 20.11 16.61
C THR A 99 -11.66 18.62 16.44
N VAL A 100 -11.53 17.82 17.49
CA VAL A 100 -11.76 16.36 17.41
C VAL A 100 -13.21 16.02 17.03
N LYS A 101 -14.18 16.86 17.40
CA LYS A 101 -15.58 16.74 16.94
C LYS A 101 -15.75 16.77 15.42
N HIS A 102 -14.89 17.50 14.73
CA HIS A 102 -14.93 17.71 13.28
C HIS A 102 -13.55 17.45 12.66
N PRO A 103 -13.07 16.20 12.72
CA PRO A 103 -11.69 15.87 12.38
C PRO A 103 -11.43 16.03 10.87
N LYS A 104 -12.45 15.87 10.02
CA LYS A 104 -12.31 16.01 8.56
C LYS A 104 -12.55 17.43 8.03
N VAL A 105 -12.97 18.37 8.88
CA VAL A 105 -13.37 19.73 8.46
C VAL A 105 -12.54 20.78 9.20
N PRO A 106 -11.31 21.09 8.73
CA PRO A 106 -10.49 22.13 9.36
C PRO A 106 -11.02 23.53 9.04
N THR A 107 -10.94 24.41 10.02
CA THR A 107 -11.16 25.85 9.88
C THR A 107 -9.86 26.52 9.41
N VAL A 108 -9.92 27.34 8.36
CA VAL A 108 -8.76 28.04 7.80
C VAL A 108 -9.04 29.53 7.82
N THR A 109 -8.13 30.33 8.39
CA THR A 109 -8.29 31.78 8.50
C THR A 109 -7.03 32.53 8.04
N PRO A 110 -7.11 33.44 7.05
CA PRO A 110 -8.27 33.70 6.20
C PRO A 110 -8.59 32.49 5.30
N GLU A 111 -9.86 32.39 4.90
CA GLU A 111 -10.32 31.34 3.99
C GLU A 111 -9.65 31.51 2.62
N ASP A 112 -8.81 30.55 2.23
CA ASP A 112 -8.02 30.62 0.98
C ASP A 112 -7.99 29.26 0.26
N PRO A 113 -8.40 29.18 -1.02
CA PRO A 113 -8.39 27.93 -1.79
C PRO A 113 -6.99 27.30 -1.94
N THR A 114 -5.92 28.09 -1.96
CA THR A 114 -4.54 27.62 -2.07
C THR A 114 -4.12 26.91 -0.78
N VAL A 115 -4.54 27.41 0.38
CA VAL A 115 -4.27 26.78 1.67
C VAL A 115 -5.04 25.47 1.79
N ARG A 116 -6.30 25.44 1.35
CA ARG A 116 -7.09 24.20 1.30
C ARG A 116 -6.50 23.15 0.36
N ALA A 117 -6.03 23.56 -0.81
CA ALA A 117 -5.36 22.66 -1.75
C ALA A 117 -4.06 22.09 -1.15
N ALA A 118 -3.26 22.91 -0.47
CA ALA A 118 -2.03 22.44 0.20
C ALA A 118 -2.33 21.46 1.35
N LEU A 119 -3.41 21.69 2.10
CA LEU A 119 -3.89 20.76 3.13
C LEU A 119 -4.37 19.44 2.52
N ALA A 120 -5.14 19.49 1.43
CA ALA A 120 -5.60 18.29 0.73
C ALA A 120 -4.43 17.49 0.14
N GLU A 121 -3.42 18.17 -0.41
CA GLU A 121 -2.20 17.53 -0.91
C GLU A 121 -1.42 16.85 0.23
N LEU A 122 -1.26 17.49 1.39
CA LEU A 122 -0.64 16.85 2.57
C LEU A 122 -1.48 15.69 3.14
N ALA A 123 -2.81 15.82 3.16
CA ALA A 123 -3.67 14.73 3.59
C ALA A 123 -3.63 13.54 2.62
N ALA A 124 -3.33 13.78 1.33
CA ALA A 124 -3.08 12.73 0.35
C ALA A 124 -1.69 12.07 0.51
N HIS A 125 -0.77 12.73 1.21
CA HIS A 125 0.60 12.29 1.53
C HIS A 125 0.86 12.30 3.05
N PRO A 126 0.14 11.47 3.85
CA PRO A 126 0.27 11.47 5.31
C PRO A 126 1.64 11.01 5.81
N GLU A 127 2.52 10.54 4.92
CA GLU A 127 3.80 9.94 5.26
C GLU A 127 4.82 10.97 5.73
N PHE A 128 4.47 12.26 5.86
CA PHE A 128 5.33 13.27 6.49
C PHE A 128 5.56 13.01 7.99
N VAL A 129 4.75 12.18 8.65
CA VAL A 129 4.98 11.72 10.03
C VAL A 129 5.64 10.37 10.02
N LEU A 130 6.72 10.23 10.79
CA LEU A 130 7.51 9.02 10.84
C LEU A 130 7.92 8.70 12.28
N SER A 131 7.44 7.58 12.78
CA SER A 131 7.85 6.97 14.03
C SER A 131 8.85 5.83 13.78
N ARG A 132 9.56 5.39 14.83
CA ARG A 132 10.39 4.17 14.75
C ARG A 132 9.61 2.96 14.22
N ARG A 133 8.33 2.81 14.61
CA ARG A 133 7.45 1.73 14.13
C ARG A 133 7.27 1.77 12.61
N GLU A 134 7.24 2.94 12.00
CA GLU A 134 7.07 3.10 10.56
C GLU A 134 8.38 2.87 9.81
N ILE A 135 9.50 3.38 10.32
CA ILE A 135 10.85 3.14 9.78
C ILE A 135 11.13 1.66 9.61
N ILE A 136 10.87 0.89 10.68
CA ILE A 136 11.14 -0.55 10.68
C ILE A 136 10.32 -1.30 9.64
N LYS A 137 9.09 -0.85 9.32
CA LYS A 137 8.27 -1.48 8.28
C LYS A 137 8.92 -1.41 6.90
N PHE A 138 9.66 -0.35 6.59
CA PHE A 138 10.32 -0.23 5.28
C PHE A 138 11.52 -1.18 5.15
N VAL A 139 12.14 -1.57 6.27
CA VAL A 139 13.39 -2.34 6.28
C VAL A 139 13.17 -3.82 6.61
N LEU A 140 12.36 -4.13 7.62
CA LEU A 140 12.18 -5.49 8.16
C LEU A 140 10.90 -6.18 7.70
N ALA A 141 10.01 -5.50 6.94
CA ALA A 141 8.83 -6.17 6.39
C ALA A 141 9.21 -7.28 5.40
N GLU A 142 8.35 -8.30 5.32
CA GLU A 142 8.45 -9.32 4.28
C GLU A 142 8.42 -8.68 2.88
N PRO A 143 9.07 -9.27 1.86
CA PRO A 143 9.18 -8.65 0.54
C PRO A 143 7.86 -8.24 -0.11
N SER A 144 6.77 -8.99 0.11
CA SER A 144 5.43 -8.63 -0.38
C SER A 144 4.86 -7.42 0.36
N ALA A 145 4.90 -7.43 1.70
CA ALA A 145 4.45 -6.32 2.52
C ALA A 145 5.28 -5.05 2.28
N ARG A 146 6.59 -5.16 2.07
CA ARG A 146 7.46 -4.02 1.71
C ARG A 146 7.08 -3.47 0.33
N SER A 147 6.84 -4.34 -0.65
CA SER A 147 6.37 -3.93 -1.98
C SER A 147 5.08 -3.13 -1.86
N GLN A 148 4.10 -3.63 -1.11
CA GLN A 148 2.83 -2.93 -0.87
C GLN A 148 3.04 -1.58 -0.16
N LEU A 149 3.88 -1.51 0.86
CA LEU A 149 4.17 -0.26 1.57
C LEU A 149 4.82 0.80 0.66
N VAL A 150 5.78 0.39 -0.16
CA VAL A 150 6.42 1.30 -1.12
C VAL A 150 5.45 1.65 -2.24
N GLN A 151 4.62 0.71 -2.71
CA GLN A 151 3.60 1.00 -3.73
C GLN A 151 2.52 1.96 -3.23
N ALA A 152 2.07 1.81 -1.98
CA ALA A 152 1.13 2.72 -1.34
C ALA A 152 1.74 4.13 -1.21
N LEU A 153 3.00 4.22 -0.80
CA LEU A 153 3.74 5.50 -0.76
C LEU A 153 3.87 6.12 -2.15
N LEU A 154 4.12 5.30 -3.17
CA LEU A 154 4.16 5.72 -4.59
C LEU A 154 2.75 5.91 -5.20
N ARG A 155 1.67 5.62 -4.45
CA ARG A 155 0.26 5.64 -4.89
C ARG A 155 -0.02 4.86 -6.18
N LEU A 156 0.55 3.67 -6.29
CA LEU A 156 0.43 2.82 -7.48
C LEU A 156 -0.83 1.95 -7.49
N ASP A 157 -1.65 2.01 -6.44
CA ASP A 157 -2.86 1.21 -6.27
C ASP A 157 -3.85 1.44 -7.43
N GLU A 158 -3.96 2.69 -7.90
CA GLU A 158 -4.79 3.03 -9.07
C GLU A 158 -4.25 2.40 -10.36
N LEU A 159 -2.92 2.34 -10.54
CA LEU A 159 -2.31 1.70 -11.71
C LEU A 159 -2.53 0.18 -11.68
N ASN A 160 -2.47 -0.44 -10.50
CA ASN A 160 -2.78 -1.85 -10.31
C ASN A 160 -4.25 -2.14 -10.67
N THR A 161 -5.17 -1.25 -10.28
CA THR A 161 -6.60 -1.35 -10.64
C THR A 161 -6.80 -1.29 -12.16
N VAL A 162 -6.15 -0.34 -12.84
CA VAL A 162 -6.22 -0.22 -14.30
C VAL A 162 -5.63 -1.46 -14.98
N ARG A 163 -4.48 -1.96 -14.49
CA ARG A 163 -3.85 -3.20 -14.99
C ARG A 163 -4.79 -4.39 -14.87
N ALA A 164 -5.45 -4.55 -13.72
CA ALA A 164 -6.41 -5.61 -13.45
C ALA A 164 -7.60 -5.57 -14.41
N LEU A 165 -8.19 -4.38 -14.61
CA LEU A 165 -9.29 -4.17 -15.53
C LEU A 165 -8.91 -4.50 -16.98
N LEU A 166 -7.77 -4.01 -17.46
CA LEU A 166 -7.28 -4.31 -18.81
C LEU A 166 -7.04 -5.81 -19.02
N THR A 167 -6.49 -6.49 -18.01
CA THR A 167 -6.28 -7.95 -18.04
C THR A 167 -7.63 -8.71 -18.09
N LYS A 168 -8.61 -8.27 -17.29
CA LYS A 168 -9.98 -8.86 -17.29
C LYS A 168 -10.64 -8.69 -18.65
N ILE A 169 -10.52 -7.52 -19.27
CA ILE A 169 -11.03 -7.22 -20.62
C ILE A 169 -10.34 -8.11 -21.66
N ALA A 170 -9.00 -8.17 -21.66
CA ALA A 170 -8.24 -9.00 -22.61
C ALA A 170 -8.65 -10.48 -22.54
N ASN A 171 -8.79 -11.03 -21.32
CA ASN A 171 -9.22 -12.41 -21.12
C ASN A 171 -10.68 -12.65 -21.59
N ALA A 172 -11.56 -11.67 -21.44
CA ALA A 172 -12.93 -11.77 -21.93
C ALA A 172 -12.98 -11.80 -23.46
N GLU A 173 -12.26 -10.88 -24.13
CA GLU A 173 -12.23 -10.83 -25.59
C GLU A 173 -11.59 -12.09 -26.21
N ILE A 174 -10.56 -12.69 -25.58
CA ILE A 174 -9.99 -13.98 -26.01
C ILE A 174 -11.01 -15.12 -25.96
N ARG A 175 -11.89 -15.14 -24.95
CA ARG A 175 -12.97 -16.15 -24.87
C ARG A 175 -14.00 -15.94 -25.97
N ASP A 176 -14.37 -14.69 -26.22
CA ASP A 176 -15.34 -14.32 -27.25
C ASP A 176 -14.79 -14.62 -28.65
N GLU A 177 -13.49 -14.41 -28.90
CA GLU A 177 -12.81 -14.82 -30.14
C GLU A 177 -12.95 -16.33 -30.37
N LYS A 178 -12.63 -17.16 -29.37
CA LYS A 178 -12.74 -18.63 -29.47
C LYS A 178 -14.17 -19.07 -29.75
N ALA A 179 -15.15 -18.44 -29.10
CA ALA A 179 -16.57 -18.73 -29.34
C ALA A 179 -17.00 -18.33 -30.77
N ALA A 180 -16.58 -17.15 -31.23
CA ALA A 180 -16.90 -16.66 -32.57
C ALA A 180 -16.26 -17.51 -33.68
N LEU A 181 -15.01 -17.95 -33.48
CA LEU A 181 -14.31 -18.88 -34.38
C LEU A 181 -15.06 -20.20 -34.55
N ARG A 182 -15.52 -20.79 -33.45
CA ARG A 182 -16.32 -22.03 -33.46
C ARG A 182 -17.64 -21.84 -34.21
N ASN A 183 -18.40 -20.79 -33.86
CA ASN A 183 -19.67 -20.49 -34.52
C ASN A 183 -19.51 -20.27 -36.04
N ALA A 184 -18.41 -19.65 -36.48
CA ALA A 184 -18.13 -19.46 -37.90
C ALA A 184 -17.76 -20.79 -38.60
N ALA A 185 -17.02 -21.68 -37.94
CA ALA A 185 -16.68 -23.01 -38.45
C ALA A 185 -17.93 -23.92 -38.57
N ASP A 186 -18.82 -23.87 -37.59
CA ASP A 186 -20.09 -24.60 -37.61
C ASP A 186 -20.98 -24.12 -38.76
N ALA A 187 -21.16 -22.79 -38.89
CA ALA A 187 -21.94 -22.21 -39.97
C ALA A 187 -21.35 -22.49 -41.36
N ALA A 188 -20.01 -22.59 -41.47
CA ALA A 188 -19.35 -22.99 -42.70
C ALA A 188 -19.65 -24.45 -43.06
N SER A 189 -19.64 -25.34 -42.06
CA SER A 189 -19.95 -26.76 -42.23
C SER A 189 -21.41 -26.98 -42.64
N GLU A 190 -22.34 -26.25 -42.02
CA GLU A 190 -23.76 -26.29 -42.41
C GLU A 190 -23.99 -25.81 -43.85
N LEU A 191 -23.31 -24.73 -44.25
CA LEU A 191 -23.40 -24.22 -45.62
C LEU A 191 -22.81 -25.20 -46.63
N ALA A 192 -21.68 -25.84 -46.31
CA ALA A 192 -21.04 -26.82 -47.18
C ALA A 192 -21.95 -28.03 -47.40
N LEU A 193 -22.57 -28.51 -46.32
CA LEU A 193 -23.54 -29.60 -46.34
C LEU A 193 -24.79 -29.25 -47.15
N ALA A 194 -25.36 -28.05 -46.94
CA ALA A 194 -26.53 -27.59 -47.68
C ALA A 194 -26.27 -27.47 -49.19
N LEU A 195 -25.03 -27.14 -49.58
CA LEU A 195 -24.62 -27.03 -50.98
C LEU A 195 -24.08 -28.34 -51.56
N GLY A 196 -23.93 -29.40 -50.76
CA GLY A 196 -23.33 -30.66 -51.18
C GLY A 196 -21.88 -30.52 -51.64
N ILE A 197 -21.12 -29.56 -51.09
CA ILE A 197 -19.71 -29.32 -51.43
C ILE A 197 -18.80 -29.80 -50.29
N PRO A 198 -17.58 -30.29 -50.58
CA PRO A 198 -16.70 -30.86 -49.57
C PRO A 198 -16.14 -29.82 -48.58
N LYS A 199 -16.07 -28.56 -48.99
CA LYS A 199 -15.63 -27.42 -48.17
C LYS A 199 -16.13 -26.11 -48.76
N ILE A 200 -16.22 -25.08 -47.94
CA ILE A 200 -16.50 -23.73 -48.42
C ILE A 200 -15.29 -23.21 -49.21
N SER A 201 -15.50 -22.98 -50.51
CA SER A 201 -14.60 -22.20 -51.35
C SER A 201 -15.45 -21.43 -52.37
N LEU A 202 -15.02 -20.22 -52.74
CA LEU A 202 -15.78 -19.37 -53.65
C LEU A 202 -16.08 -20.09 -54.98
N ALA A 203 -15.10 -20.82 -55.51
CA ALA A 203 -15.23 -21.58 -56.74
C ALA A 203 -16.27 -22.72 -56.63
N LEU A 204 -16.23 -23.52 -55.56
CA LEU A 204 -17.18 -24.61 -55.35
C LEU A 204 -18.60 -24.06 -55.12
N LEU A 205 -18.71 -22.95 -54.39
CA LEU A 205 -19.97 -22.27 -54.11
C LEU A 205 -20.62 -21.77 -55.41
N LEU A 206 -19.86 -21.04 -56.25
CA LEU A 206 -20.33 -20.54 -57.54
C LEU A 206 -20.76 -21.68 -58.48
N VAL A 207 -19.98 -22.75 -58.59
CA VAL A 207 -20.34 -23.91 -59.42
C VAL A 207 -21.66 -24.53 -58.95
N ALA A 208 -21.78 -24.78 -57.64
CA ALA A 208 -22.97 -25.41 -57.07
C ALA A 208 -24.22 -24.53 -57.22
N VAL A 209 -24.09 -23.22 -57.02
CA VAL A 209 -25.18 -22.24 -57.18
C VAL A 209 -25.56 -22.04 -58.64
N ASN A 210 -24.60 -21.81 -59.54
CA ASN A 210 -24.86 -21.54 -60.95
C ASN A 210 -25.48 -22.74 -61.65
N THR A 211 -25.10 -23.97 -61.27
CA THR A 211 -25.74 -25.19 -61.77
C THR A 211 -27.26 -25.18 -61.52
N ARG A 212 -27.72 -24.62 -60.39
CA ARG A 212 -29.15 -24.50 -60.07
C ARG A 212 -29.81 -23.26 -60.67
N ARG A 213 -29.07 -22.14 -60.78
CA ARG A 213 -29.56 -20.92 -61.44
C ARG A 213 -29.84 -21.16 -62.93
N THR A 214 -28.94 -21.85 -63.64
CA THR A 214 -29.15 -22.21 -65.05
C THR A 214 -30.35 -23.13 -65.25
N ALA A 215 -30.60 -24.07 -64.31
CA ALA A 215 -31.78 -24.94 -64.35
C ALA A 215 -33.12 -24.18 -64.20
N LEU A 216 -33.08 -22.97 -63.62
CA LEU A 216 -34.22 -22.06 -63.47
C LEU A 216 -34.30 -20.99 -64.57
N GLY A 217 -33.38 -20.98 -65.53
CA GLY A 217 -33.27 -19.91 -66.54
C GLY A 217 -32.80 -18.57 -65.97
N LEU A 218 -32.12 -18.58 -64.82
CA LEU A 218 -31.54 -17.39 -64.20
C LEU A 218 -30.10 -17.18 -64.68
N ASP A 219 -29.68 -15.92 -64.76
CA ASP A 219 -28.30 -15.57 -65.11
C ASP A 219 -27.30 -16.16 -64.10
N SER A 220 -26.19 -16.69 -64.60
CA SER A 220 -25.09 -17.17 -63.76
C SER A 220 -24.42 -16.01 -63.02
N LEU A 221 -24.08 -16.23 -61.76
CA LEU A 221 -23.30 -15.29 -60.96
C LEU A 221 -21.82 -15.40 -61.34
N VAL A 222 -21.21 -14.26 -61.66
CA VAL A 222 -19.78 -14.16 -61.98
C VAL A 222 -18.94 -14.05 -60.70
N GLU A 223 -19.48 -13.36 -59.68
CA GLU A 223 -18.84 -13.21 -58.37
C GLU A 223 -19.83 -13.32 -57.21
N LEU A 224 -19.30 -13.60 -56.02
CA LEU A 224 -20.04 -13.59 -54.76
C LEU A 224 -19.42 -12.53 -53.84
N SER A 225 -19.96 -11.32 -53.88
CA SER A 225 -19.61 -10.23 -52.96
C SER A 225 -20.27 -10.42 -51.59
N ALA A 226 -20.03 -9.52 -50.64
CA ALA A 226 -20.66 -9.55 -49.32
C ALA A 226 -22.20 -9.41 -49.36
N THR A 227 -22.76 -8.82 -50.42
CA THR A 227 -24.19 -8.53 -50.54
C THR A 227 -24.87 -9.34 -51.65
N THR A 228 -24.12 -10.09 -52.46
CA THR A 228 -24.68 -10.90 -53.55
C THR A 228 -25.68 -11.92 -53.00
N SER A 229 -26.87 -11.97 -53.61
CA SER A 229 -27.95 -12.90 -53.29
C SER A 229 -27.95 -14.07 -54.28
N VAL A 230 -27.77 -15.30 -53.80
CA VAL A 230 -27.82 -16.50 -54.65
C VAL A 230 -29.23 -16.77 -55.18
N ARG A 231 -30.25 -16.20 -54.53
CA ARG A 231 -31.66 -16.28 -54.94
C ARG A 231 -32.14 -15.10 -55.80
N GLU A 232 -31.24 -14.23 -56.25
CA GLU A 232 -31.62 -13.08 -57.07
C GLU A 232 -32.27 -13.51 -58.40
N GLY A 233 -33.40 -12.88 -58.76
CA GLY A 233 -34.19 -13.22 -59.94
C GLY A 233 -35.27 -14.30 -59.73
N LEU A 234 -35.36 -14.92 -58.55
CA LEU A 234 -36.45 -15.86 -58.23
C LEU A 234 -37.78 -15.11 -58.04
N GLN A 235 -38.79 -15.45 -58.85
CA GLN A 235 -40.15 -14.98 -58.66
C GLN A 235 -40.78 -15.62 -57.41
N SER A 236 -41.45 -14.81 -56.58
CA SER A 236 -42.26 -15.30 -55.45
C SER A 236 -43.55 -15.91 -55.96
N THR A 237 -43.71 -17.23 -55.89
CA THR A 237 -45.00 -17.87 -56.16
C THR A 237 -45.94 -17.72 -54.97
N THR A 238 -46.99 -16.93 -55.13
CA THR A 238 -48.24 -17.03 -54.37
C THR A 238 -48.97 -18.28 -54.86
N SER A 239 -48.65 -19.43 -54.29
CA SER A 239 -49.46 -20.64 -54.44
C SER A 239 -49.90 -21.09 -53.06
N ASP A 240 -51.17 -20.81 -52.76
CA ASP A 240 -51.95 -21.46 -51.71
C ASP A 240 -51.97 -22.97 -51.99
N THR A 241 -51.03 -23.69 -51.40
CA THR A 241 -51.20 -25.09 -50.97
C THR A 241 -50.05 -25.38 -50.01
N SER A 242 -50.39 -25.99 -48.88
CA SER A 242 -49.53 -26.48 -47.79
C SER A 242 -48.02 -26.51 -48.10
N VAL A 243 -47.20 -25.88 -47.24
CA VAL A 243 -45.73 -25.94 -47.21
C VAL A 243 -45.23 -27.25 -47.82
N ALA A 244 -44.81 -27.21 -49.09
CA ALA A 244 -44.32 -28.39 -49.79
C ALA A 244 -43.07 -28.88 -49.04
N VAL A 245 -43.08 -30.14 -48.63
CA VAL A 245 -41.94 -30.77 -47.94
C VAL A 245 -40.78 -30.79 -48.91
N ASN A 246 -39.66 -30.15 -48.53
CA ASN A 246 -38.45 -30.10 -49.35
C ASN A 246 -37.76 -31.47 -49.38
N LYS A 247 -38.14 -32.30 -50.37
CA LYS A 247 -37.64 -33.67 -50.52
C LYS A 247 -36.12 -33.71 -50.69
N THR A 248 -35.53 -32.73 -51.38
CA THR A 248 -34.07 -32.71 -51.61
C THR A 248 -33.29 -32.46 -50.32
N LEU A 249 -33.71 -31.48 -49.51
CA LEU A 249 -33.12 -31.21 -48.20
C LEU A 249 -33.33 -32.40 -47.25
N MET A 250 -34.53 -32.99 -47.25
CA MET A 250 -34.85 -34.17 -46.46
C MET A 250 -33.89 -35.33 -46.81
N LEU A 251 -33.69 -35.63 -48.10
CA LEU A 251 -32.76 -36.68 -48.53
C LEU A 251 -31.30 -36.39 -48.13
N THR A 252 -30.86 -35.12 -48.18
CA THR A 252 -29.51 -34.73 -47.75
C THR A 252 -29.33 -34.86 -46.24
N GLU A 253 -30.30 -34.41 -45.44
CA GLU A 253 -30.24 -34.53 -43.98
C GLU A 253 -30.34 -35.99 -43.52
N LEU A 254 -31.18 -36.81 -44.17
CA LEU A 254 -31.25 -38.26 -43.93
C LEU A 254 -29.94 -38.97 -44.34
N LYS A 255 -29.34 -38.58 -45.46
CA LYS A 255 -28.02 -39.09 -45.86
C LYS A 255 -26.96 -38.73 -44.82
N SER A 256 -26.95 -37.49 -44.35
CA SER A 256 -26.03 -37.07 -43.28
C SER A 256 -26.24 -37.88 -42.01
N ALA A 257 -27.49 -38.08 -41.57
CA ALA A 257 -27.80 -38.91 -40.41
C ALA A 257 -27.29 -40.36 -40.57
N ARG A 258 -27.42 -40.97 -41.77
CA ARG A 258 -26.84 -42.29 -42.06
C ARG A 258 -25.33 -42.29 -41.97
N GLU A 259 -24.65 -41.36 -42.64
CA GLU A 259 -23.19 -41.28 -42.64
C GLU A 259 -22.63 -41.05 -41.23
N ARG A 260 -23.28 -40.22 -40.41
CA ARG A 260 -22.89 -40.01 -39.01
C ARG A 260 -23.13 -41.25 -38.15
N ARG A 261 -24.27 -41.93 -38.31
CA ARG A 261 -24.54 -43.21 -37.64
C ARG A 261 -23.48 -44.25 -38.01
N ASP A 262 -23.19 -44.40 -39.30
CA ASP A 262 -22.26 -45.40 -39.82
C ASP A 262 -20.83 -45.10 -39.37
N GLY A 263 -20.44 -43.83 -39.33
CA GLY A 263 -19.16 -43.38 -38.77
C GLY A 263 -18.99 -43.83 -37.31
N LEU A 264 -20.04 -43.67 -36.49
CA LEU A 264 -20.05 -44.12 -35.10
C LEU A 264 -20.09 -45.66 -34.95
N ALA A 265 -20.55 -46.38 -35.97
CA ALA A 265 -20.57 -47.85 -36.00
C ALA A 265 -19.23 -48.46 -36.46
N THR A 266 -18.26 -47.65 -36.88
CA THR A 266 -16.98 -48.17 -37.37
C THR A 266 -16.12 -48.77 -36.26
N LYS A 267 -15.32 -49.78 -36.63
CA LYS A 267 -14.30 -50.33 -35.74
C LYS A 267 -13.31 -49.26 -35.28
N ALA A 268 -12.91 -48.34 -36.17
CA ALA A 268 -12.01 -47.24 -35.83
C ALA A 268 -12.57 -46.33 -34.72
N PHE A 269 -13.88 -46.00 -34.75
CA PHE A 269 -14.50 -45.23 -33.68
C PHE A 269 -14.59 -46.02 -32.38
N THR A 270 -14.90 -47.31 -32.46
CA THR A 270 -14.94 -48.21 -31.30
C THR A 270 -13.57 -48.33 -30.63
N ASP A 271 -12.51 -48.55 -31.41
CA ASP A 271 -11.12 -48.60 -30.93
C ASP A 271 -10.70 -47.27 -30.28
N PHE A 272 -11.24 -46.14 -30.80
CA PHE A 272 -10.97 -44.81 -30.24
C PHE A 272 -11.67 -44.58 -28.89
N LEU A 273 -12.93 -45.06 -28.74
CA LEU A 273 -13.63 -45.08 -27.45
C LEU A 273 -12.91 -45.96 -26.43
N GLU A 274 -12.42 -47.14 -26.84
CA GLU A 274 -11.68 -48.05 -25.97
C GLU A 274 -10.35 -47.42 -25.51
N THR A 275 -9.61 -46.81 -26.43
CA THR A 275 -8.37 -46.08 -26.11
C THR A 275 -8.62 -44.95 -25.11
N ALA A 276 -9.66 -44.14 -25.34
CA ALA A 276 -10.05 -43.08 -24.42
C ALA A 276 -10.43 -43.64 -23.04
N SER A 277 -11.20 -44.73 -23.01
CA SER A 277 -11.62 -45.39 -21.77
C SER A 277 -10.45 -45.94 -20.95
N ILE A 278 -9.44 -46.53 -21.62
CA ILE A 278 -8.20 -46.99 -20.97
C ILE A 278 -7.44 -45.82 -20.36
N LYS A 279 -7.28 -44.71 -21.10
CA LYS A 279 -6.57 -43.52 -20.58
C LYS A 279 -7.31 -42.87 -19.42
N ILE A 280 -8.64 -42.82 -19.46
CA ILE A 280 -9.48 -42.35 -18.35
C ILE A 280 -9.33 -43.27 -17.13
N GLY A 281 -9.38 -44.58 -17.33
CA GLY A 281 -9.17 -45.55 -16.25
C GLY A 281 -7.78 -45.45 -15.63
N ALA A 282 -6.74 -45.18 -16.42
CA ALA A 282 -5.39 -44.94 -15.93
C ALA A 282 -5.29 -43.66 -15.08
N LEU A 283 -5.99 -42.59 -15.45
CA LEU A 283 -6.06 -41.37 -14.64
C LEU A 283 -6.80 -41.61 -13.33
N GLU A 284 -7.89 -42.38 -13.35
CA GLU A 284 -8.66 -42.69 -12.15
C GLU A 284 -7.87 -43.57 -11.16
N ALA A 285 -7.13 -44.55 -11.67
CA ALA A 285 -6.30 -45.43 -10.85
C ALA A 285 -5.13 -44.68 -10.17
N ASP A 286 -4.67 -43.58 -10.76
CA ASP A 286 -3.67 -42.69 -10.16
C ASP A 286 -4.35 -41.62 -9.30
N VAL A 287 -4.58 -41.96 -8.02
CA VAL A 287 -5.22 -41.09 -7.03
C VAL A 287 -4.53 -39.72 -6.93
N SER A 288 -3.20 -39.67 -7.08
CA SER A 288 -2.42 -38.42 -6.98
C SER A 288 -2.68 -37.52 -8.18
N LEU A 289 -2.63 -38.08 -9.39
CA LEU A 289 -2.94 -37.34 -10.62
C LEU A 289 -4.41 -36.92 -10.69
N LEU A 290 -5.34 -37.78 -10.26
CA LEU A 290 -6.76 -37.45 -10.23
C LEU A 290 -7.06 -36.30 -9.25
N GLN A 291 -6.48 -36.34 -8.05
CA GLN A 291 -6.57 -35.22 -7.11
C GLN A 291 -5.92 -33.96 -7.66
N GLY A 292 -4.78 -34.10 -8.36
CA GLY A 292 -4.11 -33.01 -9.06
C GLY A 292 -5.01 -32.37 -10.13
N ALA A 293 -5.64 -33.16 -10.99
CA ALA A 293 -6.54 -32.69 -12.04
C ALA A 293 -7.81 -32.03 -11.48
N ASN A 294 -8.37 -32.57 -10.40
CA ASN A 294 -9.51 -31.96 -9.68
C ASN A 294 -9.13 -30.62 -9.04
N ARG A 295 -7.96 -30.54 -8.40
CA ARG A 295 -7.43 -29.28 -7.84
C ARG A 295 -7.16 -28.26 -8.93
N GLU A 296 -6.57 -28.67 -10.04
CA GLU A 296 -6.35 -27.81 -11.20
C GLU A 296 -7.67 -27.26 -11.75
N ASN A 297 -8.69 -28.11 -11.88
CA ASN A 297 -10.03 -27.71 -12.33
C ASN A 297 -10.65 -26.65 -11.42
N MET A 298 -10.59 -26.90 -10.10
CA MET A 298 -11.07 -25.97 -9.09
C MET A 298 -10.31 -24.64 -9.16
N LEU A 299 -8.99 -24.67 -9.30
CA LEU A 299 -8.15 -23.47 -9.39
C LEU A 299 -8.47 -22.65 -10.66
N ARG A 300 -8.66 -23.29 -11.81
CA ARG A 300 -9.07 -22.61 -13.05
C ARG A 300 -10.47 -22.01 -12.95
N ALA A 301 -11.42 -22.74 -12.34
CA ALA A 301 -12.76 -22.24 -12.10
C ALA A 301 -12.75 -21.05 -11.13
N ALA A 302 -11.97 -21.12 -10.06
CA ALA A 302 -11.79 -20.02 -9.11
C ALA A 302 -11.15 -18.80 -9.78
N LEU A 303 -10.19 -19.00 -10.68
CA LEU A 303 -9.61 -17.91 -11.48
C LEU A 303 -10.65 -17.23 -12.39
N ALA A 304 -11.57 -18.01 -12.96
CA ALA A 304 -12.61 -17.52 -13.87
C ALA A 304 -13.78 -16.82 -13.14
N LEU A 305 -14.09 -17.26 -11.91
CA LEU A 305 -15.20 -16.77 -11.09
C LEU A 305 -14.80 -15.70 -10.08
N TYR A 306 -13.54 -15.31 -10.03
CA TYR A 306 -13.08 -14.29 -9.11
C TYR A 306 -13.81 -12.96 -9.34
N ASP A 307 -14.31 -12.38 -8.24
CA ASP A 307 -15.07 -11.13 -8.23
C ASP A 307 -14.80 -10.39 -6.92
N ASP A 308 -13.67 -9.69 -6.87
CA ASP A 308 -13.10 -8.91 -5.74
C ASP A 308 -12.83 -9.69 -4.43
N GLU A 309 -13.40 -10.89 -4.31
CA GLU A 309 -13.21 -11.86 -3.24
C GLU A 309 -12.87 -13.23 -3.84
N CYS A 310 -12.20 -14.07 -3.05
CA CYS A 310 -11.97 -15.46 -3.45
C CYS A 310 -13.32 -16.20 -3.57
N PRO A 311 -13.67 -16.76 -4.74
CA PRO A 311 -14.97 -17.39 -4.96
C PRO A 311 -15.15 -18.72 -4.21
N VAL A 312 -14.13 -19.17 -3.47
CA VAL A 312 -14.14 -20.40 -2.67
C VAL A 312 -14.35 -20.11 -1.20
N CYS A 313 -13.67 -19.10 -0.65
CA CYS A 313 -13.65 -18.83 0.80
C CYS A 313 -14.16 -17.44 1.19
N GLY A 314 -14.53 -16.58 0.23
CA GLY A 314 -15.02 -15.22 0.49
C GLY A 314 -13.98 -14.32 1.17
N THR A 315 -12.70 -14.67 1.05
CA THR A 315 -11.62 -13.84 1.57
C THR A 315 -11.28 -12.78 0.54
N ASP A 316 -11.23 -11.53 0.97
CA ASP A 316 -10.70 -10.43 0.18
C ASP A 316 -9.27 -10.76 -0.23
N PHE A 317 -9.05 -10.93 -1.53
CA PHE A 317 -7.73 -11.09 -2.11
C PHE A 317 -7.57 -10.01 -3.15
N GLU A 318 -6.39 -9.38 -3.23
CA GLU A 318 -6.02 -8.63 -4.43
C GLU A 318 -5.96 -9.58 -5.63
N LEU A 319 -6.52 -9.19 -6.79
CA LEU A 319 -6.53 -10.03 -7.99
C LEU A 319 -5.13 -10.48 -8.39
N ALA A 320 -4.12 -9.62 -8.27
CA ALA A 320 -2.73 -9.95 -8.61
C ALA A 320 -2.15 -11.01 -7.66
N GLU A 321 -2.44 -10.91 -6.36
CA GLU A 321 -2.05 -11.90 -5.36
C GLU A 321 -2.78 -13.23 -5.59
N PHE A 322 -4.09 -13.17 -5.83
CA PHE A 322 -4.90 -14.34 -6.16
C PHE A 322 -4.39 -15.03 -7.43
N GLN A 323 -4.16 -14.29 -8.51
CA GLN A 323 -3.60 -14.82 -9.75
C GLN A 323 -2.22 -15.42 -9.54
N THR A 324 -1.34 -14.78 -8.76
CA THR A 324 0.00 -15.31 -8.46
C THR A 324 -0.07 -16.60 -7.67
N ILE A 325 -0.90 -16.66 -6.62
CA ILE A 325 -1.09 -17.85 -5.80
C ILE A 325 -1.68 -18.99 -6.62
N VAL A 326 -2.73 -18.71 -7.40
CA VAL A 326 -3.39 -19.70 -8.25
C VAL A 326 -2.43 -20.18 -9.34
N THR A 327 -1.69 -19.29 -9.99
CA THR A 327 -0.72 -19.63 -11.04
C THR A 327 0.44 -20.46 -10.48
N ALA A 328 1.00 -20.09 -9.32
CA ALA A 328 2.05 -20.88 -8.67
C ALA A 328 1.56 -22.29 -8.29
N LYS A 329 0.32 -22.40 -7.79
CA LYS A 329 -0.32 -23.70 -7.51
C LYS A 329 -0.57 -24.50 -8.79
N LEU A 330 -0.95 -23.86 -9.89
CA LEU A 330 -1.09 -24.51 -11.20
C LEU A 330 0.27 -25.01 -11.73
N THR A 331 1.35 -24.23 -11.58
CA THR A 331 2.72 -24.65 -11.96
C THR A 331 3.18 -25.86 -11.16
N ALA A 332 2.87 -25.91 -9.87
CA ALA A 332 3.13 -27.08 -9.02
C ALA A 332 2.31 -28.32 -9.43
N LEU A 333 1.24 -28.14 -10.20
CA LEU A 333 0.40 -29.20 -10.78
C LEU A 333 0.72 -29.48 -12.27
N SER A 334 1.88 -29.04 -12.77
CA SER A 334 2.25 -29.14 -14.19
C SER A 334 2.13 -30.55 -14.78
N ILE A 335 2.51 -31.60 -14.05
CA ILE A 335 2.38 -33.00 -14.51
C ILE A 335 0.89 -33.37 -14.69
N ALA A 336 0.04 -33.01 -13.73
CA ALA A 336 -1.41 -33.24 -13.84
C ALA A 336 -2.00 -32.42 -14.99
N THR A 337 -1.53 -31.18 -15.18
CA THR A 337 -1.95 -30.29 -16.28
C THR A 337 -1.62 -30.89 -17.65
N MET A 338 -0.40 -31.40 -17.84
CA MET A 338 -0.01 -32.05 -19.09
C MET A 338 -0.86 -33.30 -19.36
N LYS A 339 -1.07 -34.14 -18.33
CA LYS A 339 -1.87 -35.37 -18.47
C LYS A 339 -3.34 -35.08 -18.76
N ARG A 340 -3.90 -34.06 -18.11
CA ARG A 340 -5.25 -33.55 -18.38
C ARG A 340 -5.38 -33.10 -19.83
N GLN A 341 -4.43 -32.31 -20.32
CA GLN A 341 -4.48 -31.80 -21.68
C GLN A 341 -4.31 -32.90 -22.74
N GLU A 342 -3.48 -33.91 -22.46
CA GLU A 342 -3.38 -35.10 -23.31
C GLU A 342 -4.72 -35.86 -23.44
N LEU A 343 -5.45 -35.95 -22.33
CA LEU A 343 -6.78 -36.56 -22.28
C LEU A 343 -7.83 -35.71 -23.01
N GLU A 344 -7.87 -34.40 -22.76
CA GLU A 344 -8.77 -33.48 -23.47
C GLU A 344 -8.55 -33.58 -24.99
N ASN A 345 -7.30 -33.59 -25.45
CA ASN A 345 -6.95 -33.79 -26.86
C ASN A 345 -7.39 -35.16 -27.41
N THR A 346 -7.44 -36.18 -26.56
CA THR A 346 -7.92 -37.52 -26.95
C THR A 346 -9.46 -37.55 -27.04
N LEU A 347 -10.16 -36.81 -26.17
CA LEU A 347 -11.62 -36.77 -26.10
C LEU A 347 -12.25 -35.83 -27.13
N ASP A 348 -11.57 -34.74 -27.52
CA ASP A 348 -12.13 -33.72 -28.40
C ASP A 348 -12.65 -34.28 -29.73
N PRO A 349 -11.91 -35.17 -30.45
CA PRO A 349 -12.42 -35.73 -31.70
C PRO A 349 -13.63 -36.67 -31.50
N ILE A 350 -13.76 -37.29 -30.31
CA ILE A 350 -14.97 -38.05 -29.95
C ILE A 350 -16.13 -37.08 -29.76
N ALA A 351 -15.94 -36.02 -28.96
CA ALA A 351 -16.97 -35.03 -28.69
C ALA A 351 -17.47 -34.35 -29.98
N ASP A 352 -16.57 -34.04 -30.91
CA ASP A 352 -16.91 -33.48 -32.23
C ASP A 352 -17.73 -34.45 -33.07
N ALA A 353 -17.37 -35.74 -33.10
CA ALA A 353 -18.15 -36.75 -33.81
C ALA A 353 -19.57 -36.89 -33.21
N LEU A 354 -19.70 -36.83 -31.88
CA LEU A 354 -20.98 -36.90 -31.19
C LEU A 354 -21.84 -35.65 -31.46
N ASP A 355 -21.29 -34.44 -31.44
CA ASP A 355 -22.03 -33.21 -31.76
C ASP A 355 -22.52 -33.16 -33.22
N GLN A 356 -21.66 -33.59 -34.15
CA GLN A 356 -22.02 -33.69 -35.55
C GLN A 356 -23.15 -34.70 -35.76
N ALA A 357 -23.10 -35.84 -35.06
CA ALA A 357 -24.18 -36.82 -35.06
C ALA A 357 -25.45 -36.28 -34.41
N ALA A 358 -25.36 -35.59 -33.27
CA ALA A 358 -26.50 -34.99 -32.58
C ALA A 358 -27.24 -33.99 -33.49
N SER A 359 -26.48 -33.14 -34.17
CA SER A 359 -27.02 -32.16 -35.12
C SER A 359 -27.69 -32.84 -36.31
N ALA A 360 -27.08 -33.87 -36.87
CA ALA A 360 -27.64 -34.64 -38.00
C ALA A 360 -28.92 -35.40 -37.60
N PHE A 361 -28.94 -36.03 -36.43
CA PHE A 361 -30.13 -36.74 -35.92
C PHE A 361 -31.28 -35.78 -35.62
N LYS A 362 -30.99 -34.63 -35.00
CA LYS A 362 -31.98 -33.57 -34.78
C LYS A 362 -32.53 -33.00 -36.08
N ALA A 363 -31.68 -32.86 -37.11
CA ALA A 363 -32.10 -32.42 -38.43
C ALA A 363 -33.04 -33.45 -39.09
N ALA A 364 -32.65 -34.73 -39.12
CA ALA A 364 -33.48 -35.82 -39.65
C ALA A 364 -34.84 -35.95 -38.93
N ALA A 365 -34.85 -35.84 -37.59
CA ALA A 365 -36.07 -35.96 -36.79
C ALA A 365 -37.13 -34.88 -37.09
N LYS A 366 -36.74 -33.71 -37.61
CA LYS A 366 -37.69 -32.66 -38.00
C LYS A 366 -38.68 -33.12 -39.07
N TRP A 367 -38.31 -34.11 -39.87
CA TRP A 367 -39.13 -34.65 -40.95
C TRP A 367 -40.16 -35.68 -40.49
N ALA A 368 -40.33 -35.91 -39.19
CA ALA A 368 -41.30 -36.86 -38.64
C ALA A 368 -42.73 -36.64 -39.14
N SER A 369 -43.11 -35.39 -39.43
CA SER A 369 -44.44 -35.00 -39.92
C SER A 369 -44.51 -34.79 -41.44
N ALA A 370 -43.46 -35.15 -42.18
CA ALA A 370 -43.39 -34.95 -43.63
C ALA A 370 -44.40 -35.82 -44.43
N GLY A 371 -44.82 -36.96 -43.89
CA GLY A 371 -45.77 -37.87 -44.51
C GLY A 371 -47.22 -37.64 -44.07
N LYS A 372 -48.18 -38.35 -44.70
CA LYS A 372 -49.61 -38.31 -44.30
C LYS A 372 -49.86 -38.82 -42.89
N THR A 373 -49.02 -39.76 -42.44
CA THR A 373 -49.03 -40.30 -41.09
C THR A 373 -47.70 -39.95 -40.43
N PRO A 374 -47.69 -39.28 -39.27
CA PRO A 374 -46.46 -38.96 -38.55
C PRO A 374 -45.68 -40.23 -38.18
N ILE A 375 -44.37 -40.19 -38.34
CA ILE A 375 -43.46 -41.25 -37.89
C ILE A 375 -43.04 -40.97 -36.44
N ILE A 376 -42.98 -42.00 -35.62
CA ILE A 376 -42.40 -41.94 -34.27
C ILE A 376 -40.88 -41.91 -34.42
N VAL A 377 -40.25 -40.80 -34.02
CA VAL A 377 -38.80 -40.55 -34.09
C VAL A 377 -38.18 -40.35 -32.70
N GLU A 378 -38.78 -40.97 -31.68
CA GLU A 378 -38.38 -40.80 -30.28
C GLU A 378 -36.93 -41.23 -30.05
N LYS A 379 -36.47 -42.32 -30.70
CA LYS A 379 -35.08 -42.79 -30.53
C LYS A 379 -34.09 -41.85 -31.19
N LEU A 380 -34.41 -41.29 -32.35
CA LEU A 380 -33.61 -40.26 -33.04
C LEU A 380 -33.46 -38.99 -32.19
N LEU A 381 -34.56 -38.50 -31.60
CA LEU A 381 -34.53 -37.33 -30.72
C LEU A 381 -33.78 -37.62 -29.41
N ALA A 382 -34.02 -38.78 -28.79
CA ALA A 382 -33.31 -39.19 -27.59
C ALA A 382 -31.81 -39.35 -27.85
N ALA A 383 -31.42 -39.95 -28.98
CA ALA A 383 -30.01 -40.06 -29.37
C ALA A 383 -29.39 -38.70 -29.67
N ALA A 384 -30.11 -37.78 -30.32
CA ALA A 384 -29.62 -36.42 -30.55
C ALA A 384 -29.30 -35.71 -29.23
N GLN A 385 -30.21 -35.80 -28.26
CA GLN A 385 -30.03 -35.21 -26.93
C GLN A 385 -28.91 -35.90 -26.15
N SER A 386 -28.87 -37.23 -26.14
CA SER A 386 -27.84 -38.03 -25.46
C SER A 386 -26.44 -37.73 -26.02
N LYS A 387 -26.30 -37.71 -27.35
CA LYS A 387 -25.03 -37.40 -28.04
C LYS A 387 -24.52 -36.00 -27.74
N ALA A 388 -25.40 -34.98 -27.79
CA ALA A 388 -25.03 -33.60 -27.42
C ALA A 388 -24.64 -33.48 -25.95
N SER A 389 -25.37 -34.17 -25.06
CA SER A 389 -25.05 -34.20 -23.63
C SER A 389 -23.71 -34.89 -23.37
N ALA A 390 -23.45 -36.03 -24.02
CA ALA A 390 -22.19 -36.75 -23.92
C ALA A 390 -21.03 -35.89 -24.44
N ALA A 391 -21.16 -35.25 -25.60
CA ALA A 391 -20.15 -34.34 -26.14
C ALA A 391 -19.83 -33.19 -25.18
N ALA A 392 -20.85 -32.59 -24.56
CA ALA A 392 -20.66 -31.54 -23.57
C ALA A 392 -19.94 -32.04 -22.31
N THR A 393 -20.25 -33.25 -21.84
CA THR A 393 -19.59 -33.88 -20.69
C THR A 393 -18.12 -34.23 -21.00
N LEU A 394 -17.85 -34.83 -22.15
CA LEU A 394 -16.47 -35.19 -22.56
C LEU A 394 -15.55 -33.96 -22.62
N ARG A 395 -16.05 -32.81 -23.11
CA ARG A 395 -15.27 -31.55 -23.13
C ARG A 395 -15.04 -30.93 -21.75
N LYS A 396 -15.84 -31.29 -20.75
CA LYS A 396 -15.59 -30.89 -19.35
C LYS A 396 -14.53 -31.77 -18.69
N LEU A 397 -14.40 -33.03 -19.14
CA LEU A 397 -13.55 -34.11 -18.61
C LEU A 397 -13.84 -34.51 -17.16
N LEU A 398 -14.16 -33.57 -16.27
CA LEU A 398 -14.45 -33.79 -14.86
C LEU A 398 -15.91 -33.46 -14.53
N PRO A 399 -16.55 -34.23 -13.65
CA PRO A 399 -16.02 -35.39 -12.90
C PRO A 399 -15.81 -36.64 -13.79
N ILE A 400 -14.82 -37.48 -13.44
CA ILE A 400 -14.42 -38.66 -14.26
C ILE A 400 -15.55 -39.68 -14.41
N ASP A 401 -16.37 -39.90 -13.36
CA ASP A 401 -17.49 -40.85 -13.42
C ASP A 401 -18.48 -40.47 -14.53
N ALA A 402 -18.84 -39.19 -14.61
CA ALA A 402 -19.72 -38.69 -15.67
C ALA A 402 -19.08 -38.83 -17.07
N THR A 403 -17.77 -38.68 -17.17
CA THR A 403 -17.04 -38.85 -18.44
C THR A 403 -16.99 -40.31 -18.87
N LYS A 404 -16.84 -41.25 -17.92
CA LYS A 404 -16.95 -42.68 -18.19
C LYS A 404 -18.35 -43.06 -18.66
N ASP A 405 -19.38 -42.57 -17.98
CA ASP A 405 -20.77 -42.80 -18.37
C ASP A 405 -21.03 -42.26 -19.78
N ALA A 406 -20.52 -41.06 -20.08
CA ALA A 406 -20.62 -40.46 -21.41
C ALA A 406 -19.90 -41.28 -22.49
N LEU A 407 -18.73 -41.86 -22.19
CA LEU A 407 -18.00 -42.76 -23.10
C LEU A 407 -18.77 -44.08 -23.32
N ALA A 408 -19.37 -44.64 -22.27
CA ALA A 408 -20.11 -45.89 -22.35
C ALA A 408 -21.32 -45.79 -23.30
N VAL A 409 -22.01 -44.65 -23.31
CA VAL A 409 -23.18 -44.42 -24.17
C VAL A 409 -22.83 -43.80 -25.54
N ALA A 410 -21.59 -43.35 -25.74
CA ALA A 410 -21.17 -42.66 -26.97
C ALA A 410 -21.39 -43.51 -28.24
N GLY A 411 -21.20 -44.83 -28.12
CA GLY A 411 -21.38 -45.80 -29.20
C GLY A 411 -22.81 -46.33 -29.36
N GLU A 412 -23.78 -45.89 -28.55
CA GLU A 412 -25.15 -46.40 -28.65
C GLU A 412 -25.85 -45.92 -29.93
N LEU A 413 -26.39 -46.89 -30.68
CA LEU A 413 -27.05 -46.69 -31.97
C LEU A 413 -28.35 -47.50 -32.13
N ALA A 414 -28.83 -48.14 -31.06
CA ALA A 414 -29.94 -49.08 -31.11
C ALA A 414 -31.23 -48.43 -31.63
N GLY A 415 -31.85 -49.05 -32.65
CA GLY A 415 -33.12 -48.61 -33.23
C GLY A 415 -33.07 -47.34 -34.08
N LEU A 416 -31.92 -46.67 -34.20
CA LEU A 416 -31.76 -45.50 -35.07
C LEU A 416 -31.88 -45.87 -36.55
N ALA A 417 -31.39 -47.06 -36.92
CA ALA A 417 -31.48 -47.54 -38.29
C ALA A 417 -32.94 -47.70 -38.76
N ASP A 418 -33.81 -48.20 -37.90
CA ASP A 418 -35.22 -48.45 -38.22
C ASP A 418 -35.98 -47.13 -38.41
N GLU A 419 -35.77 -46.15 -37.53
CA GLU A 419 -36.43 -44.84 -37.64
C GLU A 419 -35.91 -44.03 -38.84
N ILE A 420 -34.60 -44.09 -39.14
CA ILE A 420 -34.04 -43.47 -40.36
C ILE A 420 -34.62 -44.15 -41.61
N ALA A 421 -34.75 -45.49 -41.62
CA ALA A 421 -35.34 -46.21 -42.73
C ALA A 421 -36.85 -45.91 -42.92
N ALA A 422 -37.58 -45.69 -41.82
CA ALA A 422 -38.97 -45.24 -41.89
C ALA A 422 -39.09 -43.84 -42.52
N LEU A 423 -38.19 -42.91 -42.16
CA LEU A 423 -38.12 -41.59 -42.78
C LEU A 423 -37.73 -41.68 -44.27
N ASP A 424 -36.83 -42.60 -44.64
CA ASP A 424 -36.48 -42.87 -46.03
C ASP A 424 -37.69 -43.40 -46.83
N ALA A 425 -38.52 -44.26 -46.24
CA ALA A 425 -39.74 -44.75 -46.87
C ALA A 425 -40.75 -43.61 -47.12
N VAL A 426 -40.86 -42.64 -46.20
CA VAL A 426 -41.67 -41.43 -46.41
C VAL A 426 -41.06 -40.54 -47.49
N ALA A 427 -39.73 -40.35 -47.49
CA ALA A 427 -39.05 -39.61 -48.54
C ALA A 427 -39.32 -40.22 -49.92
N ALA A 428 -39.34 -41.55 -50.04
CA ALA A 428 -39.63 -42.25 -51.30
C ALA A 428 -41.06 -42.03 -51.81
N LEU A 429 -42.04 -41.85 -50.91
CA LEU A 429 -43.45 -41.62 -51.24
C LEU A 429 -43.78 -40.15 -51.57
N LEU A 430 -42.90 -39.22 -51.21
CA LEU A 430 -43.06 -37.82 -51.57
C LEU A 430 -42.88 -37.65 -53.10
N PRO A 431 -43.71 -36.84 -53.77
CA PRO A 431 -43.51 -36.55 -55.18
C PRO A 431 -42.13 -35.94 -55.39
N ASP A 432 -41.43 -36.38 -56.43
CA ASP A 432 -40.19 -35.72 -56.80
C ASP A 432 -40.52 -34.27 -57.18
N PRO A 433 -39.85 -33.28 -56.56
CA PRO A 433 -40.00 -31.91 -56.98
C PRO A 433 -39.64 -31.80 -58.46
N SER A 434 -40.32 -30.93 -59.20
CA SER A 434 -39.87 -30.60 -60.55
C SER A 434 -38.41 -30.15 -60.48
N THR A 435 -37.64 -30.36 -61.54
CA THR A 435 -36.23 -29.91 -61.60
C THR A 435 -36.10 -28.42 -61.28
N GLN A 436 -37.12 -27.62 -61.58
CA GLN A 436 -37.21 -26.21 -61.23
C GLN A 436 -37.51 -25.99 -59.74
N ASP A 437 -38.47 -26.70 -59.14
CA ASP A 437 -38.79 -26.53 -57.71
C ASP A 437 -37.63 -26.94 -56.80
N ALA A 438 -36.94 -28.04 -57.14
CA ALA A 438 -35.75 -28.49 -56.43
C ALA A 438 -34.60 -27.46 -56.50
N ALA A 439 -34.40 -26.85 -57.67
CA ALA A 439 -33.40 -25.80 -57.86
C ALA A 439 -33.77 -24.51 -57.11
N ARG A 440 -35.05 -24.15 -57.07
CA ARG A 440 -35.57 -22.99 -56.32
C ARG A 440 -35.34 -23.17 -54.82
N GLU A 441 -35.77 -24.29 -54.29
CA GLU A 441 -35.61 -24.64 -52.87
C GLU A 441 -34.15 -24.69 -52.43
N TYR A 442 -33.29 -25.29 -53.26
CA TYR A 442 -31.84 -25.30 -53.03
C TYR A 442 -31.29 -23.88 -52.88
N LEU A 443 -31.65 -22.94 -53.77
CA LEU A 443 -31.16 -21.56 -53.71
C LEU A 443 -31.69 -20.80 -52.49
N VAL A 444 -32.91 -21.10 -52.03
CA VAL A 444 -33.48 -20.50 -50.80
C VAL A 444 -32.70 -20.97 -49.56
N ILE A 445 -32.44 -22.27 -49.43
CA ILE A 445 -31.67 -22.82 -48.30
C ILE A 445 -30.23 -22.34 -48.35
N ALA A 446 -29.60 -22.38 -49.53
CA ALA A 446 -28.26 -21.88 -49.76
C ALA A 446 -28.14 -20.41 -49.32
N GLN A 447 -29.12 -19.56 -49.66
CA GLN A 447 -29.14 -18.17 -49.23
C GLN A 447 -29.19 -18.04 -47.70
N SER A 448 -30.11 -18.76 -47.05
CA SER A 448 -30.27 -18.71 -45.58
C SER A 448 -28.98 -19.13 -44.84
N LYS A 449 -28.34 -20.20 -45.32
CA LYS A 449 -27.06 -20.68 -44.76
C LYS A 449 -25.90 -19.76 -45.09
N LEU A 450 -25.87 -19.16 -46.28
CA LEU A 450 -24.87 -18.18 -46.68
C LEU A 450 -24.94 -16.92 -45.81
N ASP A 451 -26.14 -16.43 -45.50
CA ASP A 451 -26.32 -15.26 -44.63
C ASP A 451 -25.92 -15.56 -43.18
N SER A 452 -26.22 -16.75 -42.69
CA SER A 452 -25.78 -17.21 -41.38
C SER A 452 -24.26 -17.29 -41.29
N TRP A 453 -23.61 -17.91 -42.28
CA TRP A 453 -22.15 -17.97 -42.36
C TRP A 453 -21.51 -16.58 -42.45
N ARG A 454 -22.03 -15.68 -43.31
CA ARG A 454 -21.56 -14.29 -43.41
C ARG A 454 -21.65 -13.55 -42.08
N LYS A 455 -22.76 -13.72 -41.34
CA LYS A 455 -22.96 -13.13 -40.01
C LYS A 455 -21.89 -13.61 -39.02
N PHE A 456 -21.69 -14.92 -38.90
CA PHE A 456 -20.72 -15.47 -37.95
C PHE A 456 -19.28 -15.19 -38.36
N ARG A 457 -18.96 -15.22 -39.66
CA ARG A 457 -17.63 -14.85 -40.16
C ARG A 457 -17.28 -13.39 -39.87
N LYS A 458 -18.24 -12.47 -39.98
CA LYS A 458 -18.06 -11.07 -39.60
C LYS A 458 -17.82 -10.92 -38.09
N ALA A 459 -18.58 -11.67 -37.27
CA ALA A 459 -18.42 -11.68 -35.82
C ALA A 459 -17.04 -12.22 -35.41
N GLU A 460 -16.56 -13.31 -36.03
CA GLU A 460 -15.21 -13.85 -35.83
C GLU A 460 -14.12 -12.82 -36.11
N VAL A 461 -14.15 -12.16 -37.28
CA VAL A 461 -13.16 -11.15 -37.64
C VAL A 461 -13.17 -9.98 -36.65
N THR A 462 -14.36 -9.56 -36.20
CA THR A 462 -14.51 -8.48 -35.23
C THR A 462 -13.98 -8.88 -33.85
N ALA A 463 -14.33 -10.08 -33.37
CA ALA A 463 -13.88 -10.60 -32.08
C ALA A 463 -12.36 -10.79 -32.04
N LYS A 464 -11.77 -11.31 -33.13
CA LYS A 464 -10.32 -11.41 -33.28
C LYS A 464 -9.62 -10.06 -33.17
N ALA A 465 -10.11 -9.05 -33.90
CA ALA A 465 -9.52 -7.71 -33.85
C ALA A 465 -9.61 -7.07 -32.45
N ARG A 466 -10.71 -7.33 -31.72
CA ARG A 466 -10.86 -6.87 -30.33
C ARG A 466 -9.92 -7.59 -29.37
N ALA A 467 -9.80 -8.91 -29.49
CA ALA A 467 -8.88 -9.71 -28.68
C ALA A 467 -7.43 -9.26 -28.89
N GLU A 468 -7.00 -9.09 -30.15
CA GLU A 468 -5.67 -8.56 -30.49
C GLU A 468 -5.43 -7.17 -29.87
N LEU A 469 -6.38 -6.25 -30.02
CA LEU A 469 -6.27 -4.90 -29.46
C LEU A 469 -6.23 -4.90 -27.93
N ALA A 470 -7.11 -5.66 -27.28
CA ALA A 470 -7.19 -5.72 -25.82
C ALA A 470 -5.94 -6.36 -25.21
N SER A 471 -5.43 -7.44 -25.82
CA SER A 471 -4.15 -8.05 -25.42
C SER A 471 -2.98 -7.10 -25.61
N ALA A 472 -2.91 -6.39 -26.75
CA ALA A 472 -1.86 -5.40 -26.98
C ALA A 472 -1.91 -4.26 -25.96
N ALA A 473 -3.09 -3.69 -25.70
CA ALA A 473 -3.28 -2.62 -24.71
C ALA A 473 -2.88 -3.08 -23.30
N SER A 474 -3.30 -4.27 -22.89
CA SER A 474 -2.94 -4.86 -21.59
C SER A 474 -1.43 -5.09 -21.47
N SER A 475 -0.79 -5.60 -22.51
CA SER A 475 0.67 -5.83 -22.52
C SER A 475 1.43 -4.52 -22.46
N THR A 476 1.13 -3.57 -23.36
CA THR A 476 1.81 -2.27 -23.42
C THR A 476 1.67 -1.50 -22.12
N PHE A 477 0.48 -1.52 -21.50
CA PHE A 477 0.30 -0.92 -20.17
C PHE A 477 1.14 -1.62 -19.10
N GLY A 478 1.14 -2.96 -19.08
CA GLY A 478 1.94 -3.74 -18.15
C GLY A 478 3.44 -3.47 -18.28
N ASP A 479 3.96 -3.41 -19.50
CA ASP A 479 5.36 -3.14 -19.80
C ASP A 479 5.75 -1.71 -19.39
N ALA A 480 4.90 -0.71 -19.69
CA ALA A 480 5.14 0.68 -19.33
C ALA A 480 5.15 0.89 -17.80
N VAL A 481 4.21 0.28 -17.07
CA VAL A 481 4.18 0.33 -15.60
C VAL A 481 5.41 -0.34 -15.00
N THR A 482 5.80 -1.51 -15.52
CA THR A 482 6.98 -2.24 -15.03
C THR A 482 8.25 -1.42 -15.26
N SER A 483 8.45 -0.89 -16.46
CA SER A 483 9.62 -0.06 -16.78
C SER A 483 9.66 1.25 -15.98
N GLY A 484 8.50 1.88 -15.76
CA GLY A 484 8.40 3.06 -14.91
C GLY A 484 8.78 2.77 -13.46
N LEU A 485 8.33 1.63 -12.93
CA LEU A 485 8.67 1.18 -11.58
C LEU A 485 10.16 0.88 -11.43
N GLU A 486 10.74 0.16 -12.39
CA GLU A 486 12.18 -0.11 -12.43
C GLU A 486 13.00 1.18 -12.36
N THR A 487 12.61 2.19 -13.13
CA THR A 487 13.28 3.49 -13.15
C THR A 487 13.19 4.20 -11.79
N ILE A 488 12.01 4.19 -11.15
CA ILE A 488 11.80 4.79 -9.82
C ILE A 488 12.66 4.06 -8.78
N PHE A 489 12.60 2.73 -8.76
CA PHE A 489 13.33 1.91 -7.82
C PHE A 489 14.84 2.09 -7.96
N ASP A 490 15.37 2.20 -9.18
CA ASP A 490 16.79 2.46 -9.41
C ASP A 490 17.22 3.84 -8.91
N ALA A 491 16.41 4.88 -9.13
CA ALA A 491 16.67 6.23 -8.62
C ALA A 491 16.64 6.25 -7.08
N VAL A 492 15.63 5.63 -6.47
CA VAL A 492 15.49 5.52 -5.01
C VAL A 492 16.65 4.71 -4.41
N LYS A 493 17.04 3.59 -5.03
CA LYS A 493 18.18 2.76 -4.60
C LYS A 493 19.47 3.55 -4.59
N ALA A 494 19.74 4.33 -5.65
CA ALA A 494 20.92 5.18 -5.72
C ALA A 494 20.92 6.23 -4.60
N ARG A 495 19.81 6.96 -4.45
CA ARG A 495 19.65 8.01 -3.42
C ARG A 495 19.74 7.44 -2.00
N PHE A 496 19.12 6.29 -1.75
CA PHE A 496 19.21 5.57 -0.48
C PHE A 496 20.66 5.23 -0.12
N GLY A 497 21.43 4.68 -1.07
CA GLY A 497 22.83 4.37 -0.86
C GLY A 497 23.70 5.60 -0.57
N GLU A 498 23.44 6.72 -1.24
CA GLU A 498 24.11 8.01 -0.96
C GLU A 498 23.84 8.50 0.46
N LEU A 499 22.58 8.57 0.87
CA LEU A 499 22.18 9.06 2.19
C LEU A 499 22.75 8.17 3.31
N TYR A 500 22.69 6.85 3.14
CA TYR A 500 23.20 5.91 4.14
C TYR A 500 24.72 5.95 4.27
N ARG A 501 25.47 6.04 3.16
CA ARG A 501 26.93 6.22 3.20
C ARG A 501 27.33 7.51 3.89
N ALA A 502 26.58 8.59 3.70
CA ALA A 502 26.88 9.87 4.33
C ALA A 502 26.80 9.81 5.87
N ILE A 503 25.86 9.04 6.43
CA ILE A 503 25.72 8.91 7.89
C ILE A 503 26.67 7.87 8.51
N ASN A 504 27.09 6.86 7.76
CA ASN A 504 27.93 5.73 8.23
C ASN A 504 29.28 5.67 7.50
N HIS A 505 29.83 6.80 7.04
CA HIS A 505 31.03 6.81 6.20
C HIS A 505 32.26 6.17 6.85
N ASP A 506 32.39 6.25 8.18
CA ASP A 506 33.49 5.68 8.96
C ASP A 506 33.46 4.14 8.96
N ASP A 507 32.28 3.53 8.90
CA ASP A 507 32.09 2.08 9.00
C ASP A 507 31.79 1.42 7.65
N GLU A 508 30.96 2.07 6.83
CA GLU A 508 30.33 1.52 5.63
C GLU A 508 30.40 2.48 4.43
N GLY A 509 31.52 3.18 4.24
CA GLY A 509 31.73 4.09 3.12
C GLY A 509 31.60 3.45 1.71
N ALA A 510 31.68 2.11 1.61
CA ALA A 510 31.48 1.35 0.38
C ALA A 510 30.08 0.70 0.25
N PHE A 511 29.15 1.03 1.14
CA PHE A 511 27.81 0.45 1.17
C PHE A 511 27.11 0.49 -0.20
N ALA A 512 26.42 -0.60 -0.54
CA ALA A 512 25.57 -0.70 -1.69
C ALA A 512 24.25 -1.39 -1.34
N ALA A 513 23.17 -0.98 -2.00
CA ALA A 513 21.86 -1.60 -1.88
C ALA A 513 21.48 -2.28 -3.20
N GLN A 514 20.76 -3.39 -3.11
CA GLN A 514 20.21 -4.12 -4.24
C GLN A 514 18.70 -4.28 -4.05
N PHE A 515 17.93 -3.75 -4.98
CA PHE A 515 16.48 -3.95 -5.04
C PHE A 515 16.22 -5.03 -6.09
N LYS A 516 15.73 -6.19 -5.69
CA LYS A 516 15.30 -7.25 -6.60
C LYS A 516 13.78 -7.19 -6.72
N GLN A 517 13.32 -7.03 -7.95
CA GLN A 517 11.90 -6.97 -8.27
C GLN A 517 11.45 -8.32 -8.81
N ASP A 518 10.46 -8.89 -8.15
CA ASP A 518 9.63 -9.96 -8.70
C ASP A 518 8.19 -9.44 -8.79
N PRO A 519 7.32 -9.99 -9.65
CA PRO A 519 5.92 -9.59 -9.71
C PRO A 519 5.26 -9.58 -8.31
N GLY A 520 4.90 -8.39 -7.81
CA GLY A 520 4.29 -8.21 -6.49
C GLY A 520 5.24 -8.28 -5.28
N ARG A 521 6.56 -8.35 -5.46
CA ARG A 521 7.54 -8.42 -4.36
C ARG A 521 8.73 -7.48 -4.59
N LEU A 522 9.18 -6.86 -3.51
CA LEU A 522 10.36 -6.00 -3.49
C LEU A 522 11.32 -6.52 -2.41
N ALA A 523 12.32 -7.28 -2.85
CA ALA A 523 13.39 -7.69 -1.97
C ALA A 523 14.44 -6.57 -1.89
N LEU A 524 14.67 -6.11 -0.67
CA LEU A 524 15.73 -5.18 -0.31
C LEU A 524 16.86 -6.00 0.29
N ASP A 525 17.97 -6.10 -0.43
CA ASP A 525 19.23 -6.64 0.09
C ASP A 525 20.26 -5.52 0.17
N VAL A 526 21.13 -5.58 1.16
CA VAL A 526 22.18 -4.59 1.41
C VAL A 526 23.53 -5.28 1.56
N ASP A 527 24.58 -4.64 1.07
CA ASP A 527 25.95 -5.13 1.25
C ASP A 527 26.34 -5.15 2.73
N PHE A 528 27.15 -6.14 3.12
CA PHE A 528 27.74 -6.20 4.45
C PHE A 528 29.26 -6.30 4.35
N TYR A 529 29.97 -5.18 4.52
CA TYR A 529 31.43 -5.08 4.46
C TYR A 529 32.08 -5.73 3.22
N GLY A 530 31.45 -5.61 2.05
CA GLY A 530 31.91 -6.20 0.79
C GLY A 530 31.81 -7.72 0.73
N ARG A 531 31.10 -8.36 1.67
CA ARG A 531 30.95 -9.83 1.76
C ARG A 531 29.67 -10.36 1.11
N GLY A 532 28.93 -9.49 0.42
CA GLY A 532 27.73 -9.86 -0.33
C GLY A 532 26.48 -9.17 0.20
N PHE A 533 25.38 -9.42 -0.51
CA PHE A 533 24.09 -8.78 -0.29
C PHE A 533 23.18 -9.67 0.55
N PHE A 534 22.66 -9.11 1.64
CA PHE A 534 21.78 -9.80 2.58
C PHE A 534 20.59 -8.93 2.96
N PRO A 535 19.46 -9.53 3.40
CA PRO A 535 18.38 -8.76 3.98
C PRO A 535 18.89 -7.89 5.15
N PRO A 536 18.43 -6.65 5.31
CA PRO A 536 18.90 -5.74 6.37
C PRO A 536 18.86 -6.36 7.77
N GLY A 537 17.84 -7.17 8.06
CA GLY A 537 17.69 -7.86 9.35
C GLY A 537 18.66 -9.02 9.60
N ALA A 538 19.53 -9.36 8.66
CA ALA A 538 20.42 -10.53 8.78
C ALA A 538 21.66 -10.25 9.64
N TYR A 539 22.42 -9.20 9.34
CA TYR A 539 23.73 -8.94 9.95
C TYR A 539 23.92 -7.52 10.51
N HIS A 540 23.07 -6.56 10.15
CA HIS A 540 23.15 -5.19 10.65
C HIS A 540 22.48 -5.05 12.02
N SER A 541 23.05 -4.25 12.91
CA SER A 541 22.45 -3.97 14.23
C SER A 541 21.17 -3.13 14.10
N GLU A 542 20.38 -3.04 15.19
CA GLU A 542 19.16 -2.20 15.20
C GLU A 542 19.45 -0.74 14.83
N GLY A 543 20.59 -0.18 15.26
CA GLY A 543 20.99 1.18 14.91
C GLY A 543 21.18 1.37 13.41
N HIS A 544 21.84 0.42 12.75
CA HIS A 544 22.00 0.44 11.29
C HIS A 544 20.65 0.27 10.59
N GLN A 545 19.78 -0.63 11.08
CA GLN A 545 18.44 -0.84 10.51
C GLN A 545 17.54 0.40 10.61
N ASP A 546 17.54 1.08 11.77
CA ASP A 546 16.79 2.33 11.98
C ASP A 546 17.33 3.44 11.06
N GLY A 547 18.67 3.54 10.93
CA GLY A 547 19.32 4.44 9.97
C GLY A 547 18.95 4.15 8.51
N MET A 548 18.95 2.87 8.11
CA MET A 548 18.56 2.45 6.76
C MET A 548 17.10 2.82 6.46
N GLY A 549 16.19 2.57 7.40
CA GLY A 549 14.77 2.83 7.15
C GLY A 549 14.47 4.31 7.01
N LEU A 550 15.16 5.14 7.79
CA LEU A 550 15.05 6.59 7.68
C LEU A 550 15.65 7.11 6.37
N CYS A 551 16.82 6.63 5.96
CA CYS A 551 17.42 6.98 4.68
C CYS A 551 16.57 6.53 3.49
N LEU A 552 15.96 5.34 3.55
CA LEU A 552 15.07 4.83 2.52
C LEU A 552 13.80 5.68 2.41
N TYR A 553 13.20 6.03 3.54
CA TYR A 553 12.05 6.94 3.61
C TYR A 553 12.38 8.31 3.01
N LEU A 554 13.52 8.90 3.40
CA LEU A 554 13.97 10.20 2.89
C LEU A 554 14.22 10.13 1.37
N ALA A 555 14.84 9.07 0.87
CA ALA A 555 15.04 8.85 -0.56
C ALA A 555 13.72 8.76 -1.34
N LEU A 556 12.72 8.04 -0.80
CA LEU A 556 11.41 7.90 -1.41
C LEU A 556 10.64 9.24 -1.43
N THR A 557 10.60 9.95 -0.31
CA THR A 557 9.91 11.24 -0.21
C THR A 557 10.57 12.34 -1.03
N ASP A 558 11.90 12.36 -1.09
CA ASP A 558 12.67 13.24 -1.98
C ASP A 558 12.32 12.99 -3.45
N HIS A 559 12.25 11.73 -3.86
CA HIS A 559 11.90 11.37 -5.24
C HIS A 559 10.44 11.76 -5.58
N LEU A 560 9.50 11.52 -4.67
CA LEU A 560 8.08 11.76 -4.89
C LEU A 560 7.69 13.23 -4.85
N LEU A 561 8.17 13.95 -3.83
CA LEU A 561 7.73 15.30 -3.54
C LEU A 561 8.75 16.35 -3.99
N GLY A 562 10.03 15.99 -4.04
CA GLY A 562 11.15 16.89 -4.34
C GLY A 562 11.04 18.18 -3.52
N LYS A 563 11.04 19.33 -4.19
CA LYS A 563 10.90 20.65 -3.55
C LYS A 563 9.59 20.86 -2.79
N LYS A 564 8.58 20.01 -3.01
CA LYS A 564 7.32 20.08 -2.27
C LYS A 564 7.41 19.42 -0.90
N PHE A 565 8.43 18.58 -0.64
CA PHE A 565 8.76 18.06 0.68
C PHE A 565 9.15 19.22 1.61
N SER A 566 8.18 19.78 2.31
CA SER A 566 8.37 21.01 3.09
C SER A 566 8.33 20.81 4.60
N ILE A 567 7.83 19.68 5.07
CA ILE A 567 7.72 19.34 6.49
C ILE A 567 7.90 17.83 6.68
N ALA A 568 8.57 17.45 7.77
CA ALA A 568 8.65 16.08 8.26
C ALA A 568 8.63 16.09 9.78
N VAL A 569 7.88 15.17 10.38
CA VAL A 569 7.76 15.00 11.83
C VAL A 569 8.34 13.66 12.22
N LEU A 570 9.45 13.66 12.96
CA LEU A 570 10.22 12.47 13.28
C LEU A 570 10.07 12.15 14.77
N ASP A 571 9.34 11.09 15.10
CA ASP A 571 9.05 10.69 16.49
C ASP A 571 9.99 9.59 17.00
N ASP A 572 10.99 10.00 17.80
CA ASP A 572 11.97 9.12 18.45
C ASP A 572 12.58 8.10 17.45
N VAL A 573 12.96 8.59 16.26
CA VAL A 573 13.36 7.73 15.13
C VAL A 573 14.77 7.13 15.26
N LEU A 574 15.65 7.73 16.07
CA LEU A 574 17.07 7.33 16.20
C LEU A 574 17.41 6.73 17.57
N MET A 575 16.44 6.12 18.27
CA MET A 575 16.65 5.64 19.65
C MET A 575 17.80 4.64 19.79
N SER A 576 18.00 3.77 18.80
CA SER A 576 19.00 2.70 18.80
C SER A 576 20.35 3.10 18.20
N VAL A 577 20.44 4.30 17.61
CA VAL A 577 21.64 4.77 16.89
C VAL A 577 22.61 5.42 17.85
N ASP A 578 23.91 5.14 17.71
CA ASP A 578 24.94 5.72 18.59
C ASP A 578 25.15 7.23 18.39
N ALA A 579 25.69 7.89 19.41
CA ALA A 579 25.85 9.35 19.46
C ALA A 579 26.70 9.92 18.31
N GLY A 580 27.68 9.16 17.81
CA GLY A 580 28.49 9.53 16.64
C GLY A 580 27.64 9.68 15.38
N HIS A 581 26.88 8.64 15.03
CA HIS A 581 26.07 8.62 13.81
C HIS A 581 24.88 9.59 13.89
N ARG A 582 24.33 9.85 15.08
CA ARG A 582 23.32 10.91 15.30
C ARG A 582 23.82 12.31 14.93
N ARG A 583 25.13 12.56 15.07
CA ARG A 583 25.75 13.83 14.68
C ARG A 583 25.81 13.96 13.15
N GLU A 584 26.26 12.91 12.46
CA GLU A 584 26.26 12.88 10.99
C GLU A 584 24.86 13.00 10.42
N PHE A 585 23.87 12.38 11.06
CA PHE A 585 22.47 12.54 10.69
C PHE A 585 21.99 14.00 10.75
N SER A 586 22.41 14.74 11.79
CA SER A 586 22.07 16.16 11.92
C SER A 586 22.67 17.00 10.79
N ARG A 587 23.87 16.63 10.30
CA ARG A 587 24.50 17.26 9.14
C ARG A 587 23.79 16.89 7.84
N LEU A 588 23.45 15.62 7.66
CA LEU A 588 22.73 15.10 6.50
C LEU A 588 21.42 15.87 6.28
N LEU A 589 20.57 15.95 7.30
CA LEU A 589 19.27 16.65 7.19
C LEU A 589 19.43 18.11 6.78
N LYS A 590 20.44 18.79 7.31
CA LYS A 590 20.71 20.19 7.00
C LYS A 590 21.25 20.39 5.58
N ALA A 591 22.14 19.51 5.13
CA ALA A 591 22.80 19.62 3.84
C ALA A 591 21.88 19.18 2.68
N GLU A 592 21.23 18.04 2.83
CA GLU A 592 20.46 17.39 1.76
C GLU A 592 19.01 17.89 1.69
N PHE A 593 18.45 18.36 2.81
CA PHE A 593 17.04 18.77 2.91
C PHE A 593 16.84 20.21 3.43
N PRO A 594 17.49 21.23 2.83
CA PRO A 594 17.46 22.61 3.34
C PRO A 594 16.09 23.29 3.25
N HIS A 595 15.17 22.75 2.43
CA HIS A 595 13.83 23.31 2.24
C HIS A 595 12.79 22.67 3.17
N THR A 596 13.11 21.56 3.81
CA THR A 596 12.23 20.80 4.70
C THR A 596 12.32 21.33 6.12
N GLN A 597 11.18 21.55 6.76
CA GLN A 597 11.09 21.80 8.19
C GLN A 597 10.98 20.47 8.95
N PHE A 598 11.96 20.16 9.78
CA PHE A 598 11.94 18.98 10.64
C PHE A 598 11.42 19.32 12.03
N VAL A 599 10.38 18.63 12.47
CA VAL A 599 9.94 18.61 13.87
C VAL A 599 10.34 17.27 14.46
N LEU A 600 11.32 17.27 15.36
CA LEU A 600 11.89 16.03 15.90
C LEU A 600 11.47 15.83 17.35
N THR A 601 11.28 14.59 17.78
CA THR A 601 11.25 14.24 19.20
C THR A 601 12.45 13.39 19.56
N THR A 602 12.92 13.53 20.79
CA THR A 602 13.97 12.66 21.32
C THR A 602 13.91 12.51 22.84
N HIS A 603 14.29 11.34 23.35
CA HIS A 603 14.59 11.17 24.76
C HIS A 603 16.04 11.54 25.16
N ASP A 604 16.93 11.77 24.19
CA ASP A 604 18.35 12.01 24.45
C ASP A 604 18.71 13.52 24.47
N PRO A 605 19.04 14.09 25.64
CA PRO A 605 19.45 15.49 25.74
C PRO A 605 20.81 15.79 25.10
N ILE A 606 21.67 14.77 24.92
CA ILE A 606 22.97 14.93 24.24
C ILE A 606 22.73 15.15 22.75
N TRP A 607 21.87 14.34 22.13
CA TRP A 607 21.52 14.55 20.72
C TRP A 607 20.86 15.92 20.50
N LEU A 608 20.02 16.41 21.41
CA LEU A 608 19.49 17.79 21.34
C LEU A 608 20.62 18.84 21.30
N LYS A 609 21.65 18.68 22.13
CA LYS A 609 22.83 19.56 22.12
C LYS A 609 23.60 19.44 20.80
N HIS A 610 23.74 18.24 20.24
CA HIS A 610 24.38 18.02 18.94
C HIS A 610 23.58 18.69 17.79
N MET A 611 22.26 18.58 17.79
CA MET A 611 21.41 19.27 16.80
C MET A 611 21.62 20.79 16.84
N ALA A 612 21.74 21.37 18.04
CA ALA A 612 22.02 22.79 18.20
C ALA A 612 23.46 23.17 17.80
N SER A 613 24.45 22.31 18.07
CA SER A 613 25.86 22.58 17.72
C SER A 613 26.14 22.48 16.23
N GLU A 614 25.54 21.50 15.54
CA GLU A 614 25.61 21.38 14.08
C GLU A 614 24.72 22.42 13.37
N GLY A 615 23.90 23.14 14.14
CA GLY A 615 22.98 24.15 13.65
C GLY A 615 21.87 23.57 12.78
N LEU A 616 21.41 22.35 13.10
CA LEU A 616 20.17 21.78 12.57
C LEU A 616 18.97 22.52 13.17
N ILE A 617 19.03 22.83 14.48
CA ILE A 617 18.04 23.63 15.21
C ILE A 617 18.70 24.90 15.78
N GLY A 618 17.92 25.97 15.94
CA GLY A 618 18.36 27.18 16.64
C GLY A 618 18.48 26.97 18.16
N GLN A 619 19.23 27.83 18.85
CA GLN A 619 19.45 27.74 20.31
C GLN A 619 18.17 27.79 21.16
N LYS A 620 17.09 28.39 20.62
CA LYS A 620 15.77 28.47 21.26
C LYS A 620 14.71 27.63 20.56
N ALA A 621 15.07 26.86 19.54
CA ALA A 621 14.13 26.08 18.73
C ALA A 621 13.96 24.66 19.32
N SER A 622 13.71 24.59 20.63
CA SER A 622 13.47 23.32 21.30
C SER A 622 12.59 23.48 22.53
N ALA A 623 11.66 22.55 22.72
CA ALA A 623 10.93 22.36 23.96
C ALA A 623 11.55 21.20 24.76
N ARG A 624 11.64 21.34 26.09
CA ARG A 624 12.16 20.28 26.96
C ARG A 624 11.09 19.85 27.95
N PHE A 625 10.53 18.66 27.76
CA PHE A 625 9.54 18.08 28.65
C PHE A 625 10.23 17.27 29.74
N ARG A 626 9.80 17.48 30.99
CA ARG A 626 10.40 16.82 32.15
C ARG A 626 9.54 15.68 32.69
N LYS A 627 8.31 16.02 33.04
CA LYS A 627 7.34 15.12 33.65
C LYS A 627 6.03 15.25 32.89
N TRP A 628 5.20 14.24 33.07
CA TRP A 628 3.83 14.24 32.60
C TRP A 628 2.94 13.80 33.76
N ASP A 629 1.86 14.52 33.96
CA ASP A 629 0.76 14.09 34.82
C ASP A 629 -0.57 14.33 34.10
N VAL A 630 -1.59 13.59 34.50
CA VAL A 630 -2.89 13.60 33.80
C VAL A 630 -3.59 14.96 33.92
N ASP A 631 -3.43 15.66 35.03
CA ASP A 631 -4.17 16.89 35.30
C ASP A 631 -3.62 18.09 34.53
N HIS A 632 -2.29 18.16 34.36
CA HIS A 632 -1.59 19.30 33.77
C HIS A 632 -0.93 19.00 32.41
N GLY A 633 -0.72 17.72 32.07
CA GLY A 633 -0.03 17.30 30.86
C GLY A 633 1.50 17.45 30.93
N PRO A 634 2.20 17.68 29.81
CA PRO A 634 3.66 17.78 29.78
C PRO A 634 4.17 19.08 30.45
N ALA A 635 5.06 18.96 31.42
CA ALA A 635 5.72 20.11 32.04
C ALA A 635 6.98 20.50 31.25
N GLU A 636 6.97 21.71 30.67
CA GLU A 636 8.08 22.28 29.90
C GLU A 636 9.11 23.00 30.77
N TRP A 637 10.39 22.90 30.40
CA TRP A 637 11.48 23.75 30.91
C TRP A 637 11.41 25.14 30.28
N ASP A 638 10.61 26.03 30.86
CA ASP A 638 10.86 27.46 30.74
C ASP A 638 11.28 27.98 32.11
N THR A 639 12.53 28.47 32.22
CA THR A 639 13.04 29.11 33.44
C THR A 639 12.20 30.32 33.85
N LYS A 640 11.42 30.90 32.93
CA LYS A 640 10.45 31.95 33.25
C LYS A 640 9.14 31.40 33.82
N ASN A 641 8.78 30.16 33.51
CA ASN A 641 7.47 29.59 33.85
C ASN A 641 7.52 28.73 35.12
N VAL A 642 8.68 28.19 35.52
CA VAL A 642 8.80 27.46 36.81
C VAL A 642 8.47 28.35 38.00
N TRP A 643 8.95 29.60 38.00
CA TRP A 643 8.64 30.53 39.08
C TRP A 643 7.16 30.91 39.11
N ALA A 644 6.54 31.08 37.93
CA ALA A 644 5.11 31.31 37.81
C ALA A 644 4.28 30.09 38.26
N GLU A 645 4.74 28.87 37.97
CA GLU A 645 4.14 27.61 38.43
C GLU A 645 4.19 27.50 39.96
N ILE A 646 5.36 27.78 40.57
CA ILE A 646 5.53 27.82 42.03
C ILE A 646 4.61 28.89 42.64
N ASP A 647 4.58 30.10 42.06
CA ASP A 647 3.72 31.19 42.53
C ASP A 647 2.23 30.84 42.42
N SER A 648 1.84 30.08 41.38
CA SER A 648 0.48 29.56 41.18
C SER A 648 0.10 28.53 42.26
N TYR A 649 0.94 27.52 42.54
CA TYR A 649 0.67 26.58 43.62
C TYR A 649 0.56 27.28 44.98
N LEU A 650 1.42 28.28 45.24
CA LEU A 650 1.34 29.11 46.43
C LEU A 650 0.11 30.03 46.45
N SER A 651 -0.48 30.36 45.31
CA SER A 651 -1.75 31.10 45.25
C SER A 651 -2.94 30.23 45.66
N LEU A 652 -2.82 28.90 45.49
CA LEU A 652 -3.80 27.89 45.86
C LEU A 652 -3.53 27.26 47.24
N ASP A 653 -2.57 27.80 48.01
CA ASP A 653 -2.08 27.26 49.28
C ASP A 653 -1.54 25.80 49.20
N ASP A 654 -1.15 25.34 48.01
CA ASP A 654 -0.53 24.02 47.81
C ASP A 654 1.01 24.10 47.98
N VAL A 655 1.43 24.19 49.24
CA VAL A 655 2.86 24.24 49.60
C VAL A 655 3.63 22.96 49.20
N PRO A 656 3.09 21.74 49.36
CA PRO A 656 3.77 20.52 48.90
C PRO A 656 4.06 20.52 47.39
N ALA A 657 3.10 20.94 46.54
CA ALA A 657 3.33 21.04 45.10
C ALA A 657 4.36 22.11 44.76
N ALA A 658 4.29 23.28 45.40
CA ALA A 658 5.27 24.36 45.25
C ALA A 658 6.70 23.92 45.64
N ALA A 659 6.84 23.21 46.76
CA ALA A 659 8.13 22.67 47.22
C ALA A 659 8.67 21.59 46.30
N GLY A 660 7.80 20.69 45.82
CA GLY A 660 8.13 19.69 44.83
C GLY A 660 8.63 20.33 43.53
N ALA A 661 7.96 21.37 43.03
CA ALA A 661 8.36 22.11 41.83
C ALA A 661 9.72 22.81 42.01
N LEU A 662 9.92 23.50 43.15
CA LEU A 662 11.18 24.15 43.50
C LEU A 662 12.35 23.16 43.56
N ARG A 663 12.22 22.07 44.34
CA ARG A 663 13.28 21.06 44.49
C ARG A 663 13.69 20.50 43.14
N ARG A 664 12.69 20.10 42.36
CA ARG A 664 12.87 19.59 41.00
C ARG A 664 13.66 20.56 40.14
N TYR A 665 13.31 21.84 40.15
CA TYR A 665 14.01 22.86 39.37
C TYR A 665 15.47 23.03 39.81
N LEU A 666 15.70 23.05 41.12
CA LEU A 666 17.03 23.18 41.70
C LEU A 666 17.93 21.98 41.37
N GLU A 667 17.38 20.75 41.27
CA GLU A 667 18.14 19.56 40.87
C GLU A 667 18.73 19.72 39.47
N TYR A 668 17.89 20.13 38.52
CA TYR A 668 18.33 20.43 37.16
C TYR A 668 19.32 21.57 37.07
N LEU A 669 19.05 22.66 37.79
CA LEU A 669 19.96 23.80 37.82
C LEU A 669 21.31 23.36 38.41
N GLY A 670 21.29 22.53 39.45
CA GLY A 670 22.48 21.97 40.08
C GLY A 670 23.35 21.20 39.08
N GLU A 671 22.76 20.32 38.28
CA GLU A 671 23.48 19.59 37.23
C GLU A 671 24.09 20.53 36.18
N GLU A 672 23.31 21.47 35.65
CA GLU A 672 23.77 22.38 34.59
C GLU A 672 24.86 23.34 35.10
N VAL A 673 24.72 23.86 36.32
CA VAL A 673 25.73 24.70 36.98
C VAL A 673 27.00 23.89 37.26
N CYS A 674 26.89 22.67 37.78
CA CYS A 674 28.04 21.79 38.00
C CYS A 674 28.80 21.51 36.71
N HIS A 675 28.07 21.21 35.62
CA HIS A 675 28.65 21.01 34.31
C HIS A 675 29.37 22.27 33.81
N ARG A 676 28.70 23.42 33.80
CA ARG A 676 29.23 24.69 33.25
C ARG A 676 30.38 25.28 34.05
N LEU A 677 30.34 25.18 35.38
CA LEU A 677 31.39 25.67 36.27
C LEU A 677 32.47 24.63 36.53
N ARG A 678 32.30 23.41 36.02
CA ARG A 678 33.17 22.25 36.23
C ARG A 678 33.37 22.00 37.73
N ALA A 679 32.26 21.99 38.47
CA ALA A 679 32.26 21.68 39.89
C ALA A 679 32.71 20.23 40.10
N ARG A 680 33.37 19.96 41.23
CA ARG A 680 33.76 18.60 41.60
C ARG A 680 32.57 17.94 42.28
N VAL A 681 32.06 16.86 41.68
CA VAL A 681 30.99 16.02 42.24
C VAL A 681 31.51 14.59 42.37
N GLU A 682 30.92 13.80 43.27
CA GLU A 682 31.23 12.37 43.38
C GLU A 682 30.88 11.66 42.06
N PHE A 683 31.78 10.79 41.56
CA PHE A 683 31.51 10.06 40.33
C PHE A 683 30.51 8.94 40.60
N ARG A 684 29.40 8.94 39.86
CA ARG A 684 28.41 7.86 39.84
C ARG A 684 28.22 7.35 38.42
N ALA A 685 28.42 6.05 38.21
CA ALA A 685 28.34 5.43 36.90
C ALA A 685 26.91 5.39 36.34
N ASP A 686 25.90 5.42 37.20
CA ASP A 686 24.48 5.45 36.83
C ASP A 686 23.97 6.87 36.49
N ALA A 687 24.81 7.89 36.67
CA ALA A 687 24.48 9.31 36.51
C ALA A 687 23.24 9.78 37.31
N GLN A 688 22.87 9.07 38.39
CA GLN A 688 21.76 9.46 39.25
C GLN A 688 22.23 10.42 40.34
N PHE A 689 22.03 11.72 40.10
CA PHE A 689 22.37 12.78 41.03
C PHE A 689 21.12 13.35 41.69
N MET A 690 21.19 13.59 43.00
CA MET A 690 20.18 14.33 43.74
C MET A 690 20.62 15.78 43.97
N LEU A 691 19.70 16.64 44.43
CA LEU A 691 19.98 18.05 44.70
C LEU A 691 21.22 18.26 45.57
N GLY A 692 21.38 17.44 46.61
CA GLY A 692 22.50 17.50 47.54
C GLY A 692 23.84 17.11 46.91
N ASP A 693 23.82 16.26 45.87
CA ASP A 693 25.02 15.81 45.16
C ASP A 693 25.54 16.90 44.22
N THR A 694 24.69 17.82 43.74
CA THR A 694 25.05 18.79 42.69
C THR A 694 25.07 20.24 43.17
N LEU A 695 23.93 20.84 43.48
CA LEU A 695 23.81 22.29 43.71
C LEU A 695 24.83 22.85 44.74
N PRO A 696 25.11 22.19 45.89
CA PRO A 696 26.14 22.66 46.81
C PRO A 696 27.54 22.77 46.18
N HIS A 697 27.91 21.82 45.32
CA HIS A 697 29.18 21.83 44.60
C HIS A 697 29.21 22.93 43.51
N GLY A 698 28.09 23.17 42.84
CA GLY A 698 27.92 24.29 41.91
C GLY A 698 28.09 25.65 42.58
N ILE A 699 27.45 25.85 43.74
CA ILE A 699 27.59 27.04 44.59
C ILE A 699 29.06 27.22 45.01
N ALA A 700 29.70 26.17 45.51
CA ALA A 700 31.11 26.24 45.92
C ALA A 700 32.03 26.62 44.75
N ALA A 701 31.82 26.03 43.57
CA ALA A 701 32.61 26.31 42.37
C ALA A 701 32.51 27.77 41.91
N LEU A 702 31.32 28.39 41.98
CA LEU A 702 31.15 29.80 41.65
C LEU A 702 31.83 30.71 42.68
N GLY A 703 31.66 30.42 43.98
CA GLY A 703 32.32 31.17 45.04
C GLY A 703 33.84 31.13 44.95
N ASP A 704 34.42 29.97 44.65
CA ASP A 704 35.85 29.83 44.40
C ASP A 704 36.32 30.61 43.18
N ALA A 705 35.48 30.68 42.14
CA ALA A 705 35.80 31.43 40.94
C ALA A 705 35.80 32.95 41.19
N TYR A 706 34.84 33.49 41.96
CA TYR A 706 34.87 34.90 42.35
C TYR A 706 36.12 35.25 43.17
N LYS A 707 36.48 34.42 44.15
CA LYS A 707 37.71 34.61 44.94
C LYS A 707 38.96 34.63 44.08
N LYS A 708 39.12 33.65 43.20
CA LYS A 708 40.26 33.57 42.27
C LYS A 708 40.27 34.75 41.30
N GLY A 709 39.11 35.11 40.77
CA GLY A 709 38.96 36.25 39.88
C GLY A 709 39.37 37.56 40.52
N ARG A 710 38.99 37.78 41.78
CA ARG A 710 39.38 38.97 42.55
C ARG A 710 40.89 39.02 42.78
N VAL A 711 41.51 37.89 43.15
CA VAL A 711 42.97 37.80 43.34
C VAL A 711 43.71 38.04 42.02
N ALA A 712 43.25 37.43 40.93
CA ALA A 712 43.82 37.62 39.61
C ALA A 712 43.71 39.10 39.17
N ALA A 713 42.52 39.72 39.28
CA ALA A 713 42.32 41.13 38.95
C ALA A 713 43.24 42.06 39.76
N GLY A 714 43.46 41.75 41.04
CA GLY A 714 44.42 42.46 41.90
C GLY A 714 45.86 42.33 41.41
N LYS A 715 46.31 41.13 41.04
CA LYS A 715 47.66 40.89 40.48
C LYS A 715 47.88 41.54 39.12
N TRP A 716 46.81 41.66 38.32
CA TRP A 716 46.81 42.41 37.05
C TRP A 716 46.69 43.94 37.22
N ASN A 717 46.68 44.48 38.45
CA ASN A 717 46.50 45.90 38.78
C ASN A 717 45.21 46.53 38.21
N LYS A 718 44.11 45.77 38.13
CA LYS A 718 42.79 46.26 37.67
C LYS A 718 41.88 46.59 38.84
N ALA A 719 42.08 47.74 39.47
CA ALA A 719 41.37 48.14 40.70
C ALA A 719 39.84 48.22 40.53
N GLU A 720 39.34 48.74 39.40
CA GLU A 720 37.90 48.82 39.11
C GLU A 720 37.25 47.42 39.05
N LEU A 721 37.90 46.49 38.35
CA LEU A 721 37.43 45.10 38.24
C LEU A 721 37.46 44.36 39.59
N VAL A 722 38.39 44.70 40.49
CA VAL A 722 38.43 44.14 41.85
C VAL A 722 37.18 44.55 42.64
N GLU A 723 36.75 45.80 42.53
CA GLU A 723 35.54 46.27 43.22
C GLU A 723 34.27 45.71 42.58
N GLU A 724 34.20 45.61 41.25
CA GLU A 724 33.10 44.94 40.56
C GLU A 724 32.93 43.48 41.00
N ILE A 725 34.04 42.72 41.08
CA ILE A 725 34.01 41.32 41.53
C ILE A 725 33.63 41.24 43.01
N LYS A 726 34.06 42.18 43.87
CA LYS A 726 33.65 42.21 45.28
C LYS A 726 32.15 42.40 45.44
N VAL A 727 31.53 43.26 44.64
CA VAL A 727 30.07 43.46 44.65
C VAL A 727 29.35 42.16 44.27
N LEU A 728 29.81 41.47 43.22
CA LEU A 728 29.26 40.17 42.81
C LEU A 728 29.48 39.09 43.87
N GLU A 729 30.67 39.04 44.48
CA GLU A 729 31.01 38.10 45.56
C GLU A 729 30.13 38.33 46.80
N ALA A 730 29.90 39.58 47.19
CA ALA A 730 29.03 39.93 48.31
C ALA A 730 27.57 39.53 48.05
N ALA A 731 27.01 39.89 46.88
CA ALA A 731 25.66 39.50 46.50
C ALA A 731 25.48 37.97 46.45
N PHE A 732 26.50 37.24 45.97
CA PHE A 732 26.53 35.77 46.00
C PHE A 732 26.53 35.21 47.43
N VAL A 733 27.34 35.77 48.33
CA VAL A 733 27.42 35.33 49.74
C VAL A 733 26.11 35.58 50.47
N ASP A 734 25.47 36.74 50.25
CA ASP A 734 24.18 37.07 50.85
C ASP A 734 23.09 36.10 50.37
N ALA A 735 22.99 35.89 49.05
CA ALA A 735 22.02 34.97 48.47
C ALA A 735 22.23 33.52 48.96
N ARG A 736 23.49 33.05 49.04
CA ARG A 736 23.83 31.73 49.58
C ARG A 736 23.42 31.60 51.04
N THR A 737 23.70 32.62 51.85
CA THR A 737 23.39 32.61 53.28
C THR A 737 21.89 32.56 53.51
N ALA A 738 21.12 33.36 52.78
CA ALA A 738 19.65 33.35 52.82
C ALA A 738 19.08 31.94 52.50
N THR A 739 19.62 31.24 51.51
CA THR A 739 19.15 29.88 51.17
C THR A 739 19.53 28.80 52.19
N ASN A 740 20.57 28.99 53.00
CA ASN A 740 21.00 28.01 53.99
C ASN A 740 20.12 28.00 55.26
N VAL A 741 19.50 29.14 55.60
CA VAL A 741 18.69 29.28 56.82
C VAL A 741 17.42 28.42 56.74
N ASP A 742 16.81 28.35 55.55
CA ASP A 742 15.53 27.66 55.32
C ASP A 742 15.64 26.39 54.47
N GLN A 743 16.87 25.89 54.24
CA GLN A 743 17.13 24.69 53.41
C GLN A 743 16.38 23.45 53.92
N TRP A 744 16.18 23.35 55.25
CA TRP A 744 15.44 22.24 55.86
C TRP A 744 13.97 22.20 55.44
N GLN A 745 13.36 23.35 55.14
CA GLN A 745 11.95 23.45 54.78
C GLN A 745 11.65 22.85 53.41
N VAL A 746 12.59 22.94 52.44
CA VAL A 746 12.43 22.31 51.12
C VAL A 746 12.38 20.79 51.21
N ASN A 747 13.25 20.17 52.00
CA ASN A 747 13.25 18.72 52.18
C ASN A 747 12.06 18.25 53.02
N THR A 748 11.64 19.06 54.00
CA THR A 748 10.52 18.73 54.91
C THR A 748 9.16 18.89 54.24
N ALA A 749 9.00 19.87 53.33
CA ALA A 749 7.75 20.10 52.59
C ALA A 749 7.49 19.05 51.48
N VAL A 750 8.54 18.36 51.00
CA VAL A 750 8.44 17.37 49.92
C VAL A 750 8.06 15.97 50.44
N HIS A 751 8.38 15.64 51.70
CA HIS A 751 7.98 14.40 52.34
C HIS A 751 6.85 14.68 53.34
N TYR A 752 5.66 14.09 53.16
CA TYR A 752 4.52 14.33 54.05
C TYR A 752 4.89 13.98 55.50
N ASN A 753 5.19 15.00 56.30
CA ASN A 753 5.47 14.90 57.72
C ASN A 753 4.35 15.62 58.47
N ALA A 754 3.59 14.89 59.28
CA ALA A 754 2.42 15.41 60.02
C ALA A 754 2.72 16.60 60.96
N TRP A 755 4.00 16.92 61.19
CA TRP A 755 4.48 17.99 62.07
C TRP A 755 4.85 19.28 61.33
N ALA A 756 4.82 19.28 59.98
CA ALA A 756 5.29 20.38 59.14
C ALA A 756 4.23 20.81 58.11
N ALA A 757 3.03 21.17 58.58
CA ALA A 757 2.03 21.85 57.77
C ALA A 757 2.48 23.31 57.55
N LEU A 758 3.47 23.52 56.68
CA LEU A 758 3.96 24.84 56.31
C LEU A 758 2.85 25.59 55.57
N SER A 759 2.62 26.85 55.96
CA SER A 759 1.72 27.76 55.26
C SER A 759 2.44 28.47 54.11
N LYS A 760 1.70 29.12 53.23
CA LYS A 760 2.26 30.00 52.20
C LYS A 760 3.21 31.04 52.79
N SER A 761 2.87 31.64 53.94
CA SER A 761 3.73 32.63 54.62
C SER A 761 5.07 32.05 55.08
N ASP A 762 5.12 30.75 55.38
CA ASP A 762 6.34 30.09 55.81
C ASP A 762 7.23 29.72 54.62
N PHE A 763 6.63 29.30 53.49
CA PHE A 763 7.38 28.81 52.33
C PHE A 763 7.77 29.91 51.31
N MET A 764 7.03 31.02 51.24
CA MET A 764 7.33 32.13 50.32
C MET A 764 8.74 32.73 50.50
N PRO A 765 9.25 32.94 51.73
CA PRO A 765 10.64 33.39 51.95
C PRO A 765 11.67 32.43 51.34
N VAL A 766 11.43 31.12 51.43
CA VAL A 766 12.29 30.08 50.86
C VAL A 766 12.38 30.21 49.34
N VAL A 767 11.21 30.33 48.68
CA VAL A 767 11.11 30.52 47.23
C VAL A 767 11.86 31.78 46.80
N ASN A 768 11.69 32.89 47.52
CA ASN A 768 12.38 34.15 47.21
C ASN A 768 13.89 34.06 47.41
N GLY A 769 14.35 33.38 48.47
CA GLY A 769 15.77 33.13 48.71
C GLY A 769 16.42 32.33 47.57
N TYR A 770 15.78 31.23 47.14
CA TYR A 770 16.28 30.46 46.00
C TYR A 770 16.17 31.22 44.68
N ARG A 771 15.11 32.01 44.46
CA ARG A 771 14.98 32.87 43.28
C ARG A 771 16.14 33.86 43.16
N ALA A 772 16.53 34.48 44.28
CA ALA A 772 17.71 35.33 44.35
C ALA A 772 19.01 34.55 44.05
N LEU A 773 19.23 33.39 44.67
CA LEU A 773 20.41 32.57 44.42
C LEU A 773 20.53 32.13 42.96
N VAL A 774 19.43 31.67 42.34
CA VAL A 774 19.40 31.24 40.94
C VAL A 774 19.79 32.39 40.00
N SER A 775 19.36 33.62 40.31
CA SER A 775 19.70 34.79 39.49
C SER A 775 21.21 35.06 39.42
N ILE A 776 21.96 34.75 40.49
CA ILE A 776 23.43 34.92 40.54
C ILE A 776 24.17 34.02 39.55
N PHE A 777 23.60 32.85 39.22
CA PHE A 777 24.18 31.96 38.21
C PHE A 777 23.97 32.43 36.78
N HIS A 778 23.14 33.45 36.55
CA HIS A 778 22.79 33.96 35.24
C HIS A 778 23.37 35.35 35.00
N CYS A 779 23.67 35.66 33.74
CA CYS A 779 24.04 37.02 33.34
C CYS A 779 22.79 37.92 33.32
N GLY A 780 22.88 39.11 33.93
CA GLY A 780 21.78 40.09 33.95
C GLY A 780 21.35 40.59 32.56
N ASP A 781 22.27 40.60 31.59
CA ASP A 781 21.99 41.09 30.23
C ASP A 781 21.40 40.01 29.32
N CYS A 782 22.14 38.90 29.12
CA CYS A 782 21.75 37.87 28.16
C CYS A 782 20.96 36.71 28.77
N GLY A 783 20.82 36.67 30.10
CA GLY A 783 20.14 35.58 30.80
C GLY A 783 20.81 34.22 30.67
N SER A 784 22.04 34.12 30.15
CA SER A 784 22.75 32.85 30.02
C SER A 784 23.40 32.45 31.34
N LEU A 785 23.42 31.15 31.66
CA LEU A 785 24.22 30.62 32.76
C LEU A 785 25.71 30.92 32.58
N LEU A 786 26.35 31.36 33.66
CA LEU A 786 27.80 31.54 33.74
C LEU A 786 28.50 30.20 33.54
N ARG A 787 29.63 30.23 32.82
CA ARG A 787 30.44 29.04 32.52
C ARG A 787 31.92 29.33 32.69
N VAL A 788 32.68 28.28 32.95
CA VAL A 788 34.13 28.31 32.91
C VAL A 788 34.62 28.07 31.47
N SER A 789 35.68 28.76 31.09
CA SER A 789 36.38 28.61 29.81
C SER A 789 37.88 28.39 30.05
N PRO A 790 38.59 27.61 29.21
CA PRO A 790 38.06 26.68 28.22
C PRO A 790 37.28 25.51 28.87
N GLU A 791 36.46 24.84 28.07
CA GLU A 791 35.57 23.76 28.52
C GLU A 791 36.35 22.55 29.07
N ARG A 792 37.54 22.28 28.53
CA ARG A 792 38.50 21.28 29.03
C ARG A 792 39.87 21.93 29.26
N GLY A 793 40.67 21.36 30.15
CA GLY A 793 41.98 21.90 30.52
C GLY A 793 41.95 22.82 31.76
N PRO A 794 42.94 23.70 31.96
CA PRO A 794 42.95 24.64 33.09
C PRO A 794 41.75 25.59 33.01
N LYS A 795 41.23 26.01 34.17
CA LYS A 795 40.11 26.97 34.25
C LYS A 795 40.68 28.39 34.12
N GLU A 796 40.44 29.05 32.99
CA GLU A 796 41.06 30.34 32.70
C GLU A 796 40.14 31.53 32.96
N ALA A 797 38.83 31.40 32.75
CA ALA A 797 37.89 32.49 33.00
C ALA A 797 36.49 31.96 33.35
N VAL A 798 35.72 32.75 34.13
CA VAL A 798 34.25 32.64 34.18
C VAL A 798 33.67 33.67 33.24
N ARG A 799 32.76 33.24 32.36
CA ARG A 799 32.11 34.15 31.42
C ARG A 799 30.67 33.75 31.11
N CYS A 800 29.90 34.71 30.65
CA CYS A 800 28.59 34.49 30.03
C CYS A 800 28.70 34.33 28.50
N THR A 801 27.57 34.11 27.82
CA THR A 801 27.54 33.97 26.35
C THR A 801 27.75 35.30 25.62
N CYS A 802 27.19 36.41 26.12
CA CYS A 802 27.32 37.73 25.47
C CYS A 802 28.63 38.46 25.78
N GLY A 803 29.44 37.95 26.71
CA GLY A 803 30.71 38.57 27.10
C GLY A 803 30.60 39.66 28.16
N THR A 804 29.40 40.13 28.55
CA THR A 804 29.21 41.13 29.63
C THR A 804 29.91 40.71 30.91
N VAL A 805 29.62 39.49 31.38
CA VAL A 805 30.37 38.88 32.49
C VAL A 805 31.60 38.20 31.92
N PHE A 806 32.78 38.71 32.29
CA PHE A 806 34.08 38.09 32.04
C PHE A 806 35.02 38.30 33.23
N ILE A 807 35.39 37.22 33.90
CA ILE A 807 36.27 37.22 35.07
C ILE A 807 37.43 36.27 34.78
N SER A 808 38.62 36.84 34.59
CA SER A 808 39.86 36.05 34.44
C SER A 808 40.18 35.35 35.76
N LEU A 809 40.48 34.06 35.69
CA LEU A 809 40.96 33.24 36.81
C LEU A 809 42.48 33.01 36.75
N VAL A 810 43.15 33.53 35.71
CA VAL A 810 44.59 33.38 35.47
C VAL A 810 45.34 34.58 36.06
N GLU A 811 46.34 34.27 36.87
CA GLU A 811 47.29 35.25 37.39
C GLU A 811 48.39 35.54 36.34
N PRO A 812 48.96 36.76 36.32
CA PRO A 812 49.98 37.16 35.34
C PRO A 812 51.28 36.38 35.43
#